data_AF-H6L8P0-F1
#
_entry.id   AF-H6L8P0-F1
#
_cell.length_a   1.000
_cell.length_b   1.000
_cell.length_c   1.000
_cell.angle_alpha   90.00
_cell.angle_beta   90.00
_cell.angle_gamma   90.00
#
_symmetry.space_group_name_H-M   'P 1'
#
loop_
_entity.id
_entity.type
_entity.pdbx_description
1 polymer ?
#
loop_
_entity_poly.entity_id
_entity_poly.type
_entity_poly.pdbx_seq_one_letter_code
_entity_poly.pdbx_strand_id
1 'polypeptide(L)'
;MRFWSVKVGDELLDLFIEAEFIVYPQKLNELVSKEDFWILIGDYGEAMALAQITGDFIQEFEEAEYFDKLPKLNKYLSTPTRIKIFNPEELFRYKSRYTFEEVSDDSTIKKILELGRESVSISRSALSTLNFLRKEQPSLYFRLRARNTANMLKKGYFFLGDKDNCIISFWMGDDLLAKRPNIYLEITFMGDIKLILSASDNMNKAAFFKKLAVKLGGMQYNSKEGGKGGYWEKEYEVGNFSVWLQSFVDGDKETIDAFLLLEQHKKSPLGNLGFIPQEFFERQLAKVMPYRKSLRYNSFNELIPDSTPSSAPSLPPRKEQHFRLQRLVLENIGHFERLELDLSSRIICLLGHNGSGKSTVLRALALGLVGIDDNPALDLREKEIQRLLRIDTETGTYRLEHPYRGKITVDYELEQDYRNKVEFSKEAGMFFVGAHNSMQIERDSFGLAAGLSQYKHLLLGFPQLQAGSSKDDHEPKKVLAPNFNDVSSLIYNRDQNRYAALGEWIKDLEADSHKNNGHNEGAVLTFIFSLLSKILEQQVELLQVEHQENLIWLQLEGRKVPFHLLSQGFRNVFAWVGRLIRRLYESADYDAEFYEYPAIVLIDEIDTYLHPKWQRKILDALAEEFPRAQFIVSTHSPLVASYLEAHGETAKVYILDSPIGGQEAAKAPREINFTYGRDIADIFLEWMGVKQRDEEVTQEIDAIFALIEEENAESLAEARQRIEALKLPARDADMFKLNFALKLAEEELEN
;
A
#
# COMPACT_ATOMS: atom_id res chain seq x y z
N MET A 1 15.76 52.09 -2.91
CA MET A 1 15.41 52.08 -4.34
C MET A 1 16.54 51.43 -5.13
N ARG A 2 16.25 50.41 -5.92
CA ARG A 2 17.14 49.90 -6.97
C ARG A 2 16.57 50.35 -8.31
N PHE A 3 17.45 50.84 -9.17
CA PHE A 3 17.08 51.31 -10.50
C PHE A 3 17.55 50.31 -11.54
N TRP A 4 16.67 49.91 -12.43
CA TRP A 4 17.00 49.11 -13.61
C TRP A 4 16.59 49.88 -14.85
N SER A 5 17.37 49.77 -15.92
CA SER A 5 16.98 50.27 -17.24
C SER A 5 17.07 49.14 -18.23
N VAL A 6 16.03 48.98 -19.05
CA VAL A 6 16.06 48.05 -20.17
C VAL A 6 16.20 48.88 -21.45
N LYS A 7 17.16 48.51 -22.30
CA LYS A 7 17.36 49.17 -23.59
C LYS A 7 16.82 48.26 -24.68
N VAL A 8 15.90 48.75 -25.50
CA VAL A 8 15.36 48.02 -26.66
C VAL A 8 15.73 48.81 -27.91
N GLY A 9 16.76 48.37 -28.62
CA GLY A 9 17.37 49.16 -29.70
C GLY A 9 18.21 50.34 -29.18
N ASP A 10 18.17 51.47 -29.86
CA ASP A 10 18.91 52.69 -29.45
C ASP A 10 18.16 53.57 -28.45
N GLU A 11 16.89 53.29 -28.19
CA GLU A 11 16.09 54.02 -27.21
C GLU A 11 16.10 53.32 -25.83
N LEU A 12 16.21 54.14 -24.79
CA LEU A 12 16.18 53.72 -23.39
C LEU A 12 14.70 53.76 -22.97
N LEU A 13 14.06 52.60 -22.91
CA LEU A 13 12.66 52.48 -22.52
C LEU A 13 12.59 52.18 -21.03
N ASP A 14 12.27 53.25 -20.31
CA ASP A 14 11.86 53.34 -18.92
C ASP A 14 12.87 52.96 -17.83
N LEU A 15 12.83 53.76 -16.77
CA LEU A 15 13.65 53.66 -15.59
C LEU A 15 12.82 52.97 -14.50
N PHE A 16 13.08 51.69 -14.25
CA PHE A 16 12.34 50.90 -13.26
C PHE A 16 12.86 51.18 -11.86
N ILE A 17 11.97 51.48 -10.92
CA ILE A 17 12.33 51.74 -9.51
C ILE A 17 11.73 50.64 -8.64
N GLU A 18 12.56 49.74 -8.12
CA GLU A 18 12.16 48.87 -7.01
C GLU A 18 12.46 49.60 -5.69
N ALA A 19 11.42 50.02 -4.98
CA ALA A 19 11.54 50.82 -3.77
C ALA A 19 10.78 50.20 -2.60
N GLU A 20 11.50 49.72 -1.59
CA GLU A 20 10.91 49.52 -0.27
C GLU A 20 10.93 50.84 0.49
N PHE A 21 9.76 51.27 0.96
CA PHE A 21 9.61 52.42 1.84
C PHE A 21 9.04 52.00 3.18
N ILE A 22 9.42 52.71 4.23
CA ILE A 22 8.71 52.74 5.50
C ILE A 22 7.90 54.03 5.48
N VAL A 23 6.58 53.92 5.32
CA VAL A 23 5.71 55.10 5.20
C VAL A 23 4.95 55.30 6.50
N TYR A 24 5.00 56.51 7.04
CA TYR A 24 4.25 56.86 8.24
C TYR A 24 2.79 57.20 7.86
N PRO A 25 1.79 56.79 8.66
CA PRO A 25 0.37 56.85 8.30
C PRO A 25 -0.13 58.24 7.86
N GLN A 26 0.44 59.30 8.43
CA GLN A 26 0.05 60.69 8.18
C GLN A 26 0.43 61.21 6.78
N LYS A 27 1.32 60.52 6.06
CA LYS A 27 1.82 60.91 4.73
C LYS A 27 1.30 60.02 3.59
N LEU A 28 0.50 59.00 3.88
CA LEU A 28 -0.02 58.08 2.85
C LEU A 28 -0.84 58.83 1.80
N ASN A 29 -1.63 59.83 2.21
CA ASN A 29 -2.45 60.65 1.31
C ASN A 29 -1.63 61.57 0.39
N GLU A 30 -0.35 61.86 0.68
CA GLU A 30 0.51 62.65 -0.20
C GLU A 30 1.03 61.83 -1.41
N LEU A 31 1.19 60.51 -1.24
CA LEU A 31 1.67 59.56 -2.26
C LEU A 31 0.61 59.23 -3.34
N VAL A 32 -0.67 59.40 -3.02
CA VAL A 32 -1.82 59.01 -3.84
C VAL A 32 -2.06 59.94 -5.04
N SER A 33 -1.38 61.08 -5.11
CA SER A 33 -1.85 62.19 -5.94
C SER A 33 -1.35 62.26 -7.39
N LYS A 34 -0.51 61.34 -7.92
CA LYS A 34 0.07 61.59 -9.26
C LYS A 34 0.21 60.48 -10.32
N GLU A 35 0.18 59.18 -10.04
CA GLU A 35 0.19 58.15 -11.12
C GLU A 35 -0.50 56.85 -10.64
N ASP A 36 -0.91 55.99 -11.59
CA ASP A 36 -1.63 54.73 -11.34
C ASP A 36 -0.69 53.65 -10.79
N PHE A 37 -0.93 53.20 -9.55
CA PHE A 37 -0.09 52.20 -8.87
C PHE A 37 -0.91 51.14 -8.15
N TRP A 38 -0.33 49.94 -7.99
CA TRP A 38 -0.86 48.87 -7.15
C TRP A 38 -0.06 48.75 -5.86
N ILE A 39 -0.72 48.86 -4.72
CA ILE A 39 -0.06 48.89 -3.41
C ILE A 39 -0.38 47.61 -2.62
N LEU A 40 0.67 46.93 -2.17
CA LEU A 40 0.60 45.78 -1.29
C LEU A 40 1.03 46.22 0.13
N ILE A 41 0.10 46.16 1.08
CA ILE A 41 0.31 46.62 2.46
C ILE A 41 0.39 45.41 3.39
N GLY A 42 1.46 45.35 4.20
CA GLY A 42 1.64 44.28 5.18
C GLY A 42 2.60 44.65 6.30
N ASP A 43 2.31 44.23 7.53
CA ASP A 43 3.26 44.29 8.65
C ASP A 43 3.92 42.92 8.83
N TYR A 44 5.13 42.91 9.41
CA TYR A 44 6.05 41.77 9.51
C TYR A 44 5.42 40.38 9.32
N GLY A 45 5.52 39.88 8.08
CA GLY A 45 5.21 38.48 7.74
C GLY A 45 3.85 38.24 7.07
N GLU A 46 2.93 39.20 7.02
CA GLU A 46 1.60 39.02 6.40
C GLU A 46 1.27 40.16 5.43
N ALA A 47 0.86 39.81 4.21
CA ALA A 47 0.23 40.76 3.28
C ALA A 47 -1.26 40.83 3.61
N MET A 48 -1.78 42.02 3.95
CA MET A 48 -3.17 42.17 4.38
C MET A 48 -4.11 42.76 3.32
N ALA A 49 -3.61 43.41 2.27
CA ALA A 49 -4.46 43.90 1.18
C ALA A 49 -3.67 44.20 -0.12
N LEU A 50 -4.34 44.01 -1.27
CA LEU A 50 -3.92 44.49 -2.59
C LEU A 50 -4.93 45.56 -3.04
N ALA A 51 -4.46 46.80 -3.26
CA ALA A 51 -5.33 47.88 -3.71
C ALA A 51 -4.81 48.50 -5.02
N GLN A 52 -5.72 48.73 -5.97
CA GLN A 52 -5.46 49.55 -7.15
C GLN A 52 -5.82 51.00 -6.84
N ILE A 53 -4.86 51.90 -7.01
CA ILE A 53 -5.11 53.33 -6.90
C ILE A 53 -5.10 53.88 -8.32
N THR A 54 -6.28 54.26 -8.80
CA THR A 54 -6.43 55.06 -10.03
C THR A 54 -6.87 56.46 -9.66
N GLY A 55 -6.43 57.45 -10.45
CA GLY A 55 -6.69 58.87 -10.18
C GLY A 55 -8.13 59.16 -9.75
N ASP A 56 -8.26 59.71 -8.54
CA ASP A 56 -9.48 60.11 -7.81
C ASP A 56 -10.49 59.00 -7.40
N PHE A 57 -10.25 57.71 -7.70
CA PHE A 57 -11.15 56.63 -7.26
C PHE A 57 -10.39 55.35 -6.86
N ILE A 58 -10.73 54.81 -5.69
CA ILE A 58 -10.32 53.47 -5.25
C ILE A 58 -11.40 52.48 -5.73
N GLN A 59 -11.01 51.46 -6.49
CA GLN A 59 -11.88 50.33 -6.84
C GLN A 59 -11.42 49.07 -6.13
N GLU A 60 -12.35 48.45 -5.39
CA GLU A 60 -12.14 47.21 -4.64
C GLU A 60 -12.71 46.00 -5.38
N PHE A 61 -12.12 44.84 -5.16
CA PHE A 61 -12.64 43.56 -5.62
C PHE A 61 -12.78 42.60 -4.42
N GLU A 62 -14.03 42.25 -4.10
CA GLU A 62 -14.43 41.10 -3.25
C GLU A 62 -14.31 39.79 -4.08
N GLU A 63 -14.02 38.62 -3.51
CA GLU A 63 -14.92 37.87 -2.63
C GLU A 63 -14.71 38.11 -1.12
N ALA A 64 -15.77 38.64 -0.52
CA ALA A 64 -15.97 38.70 0.90
C ALA A 64 -16.88 37.54 1.32
N GLU A 65 -16.47 36.83 2.37
CA GLU A 65 -17.38 36.62 3.50
C GLU A 65 -16.75 37.12 4.80
N TYR A 66 -16.09 38.28 4.77
CA TYR A 66 -15.93 39.16 5.94
C TYR A 66 -15.56 40.56 5.43
N PHE A 67 -16.09 41.59 6.11
CA PHE A 67 -15.69 43.01 6.03
C PHE A 67 -16.54 43.99 5.21
N ASP A 68 -17.82 44.00 5.52
CA ASP A 68 -18.57 45.25 5.58
C ASP A 68 -17.99 46.15 6.71
N LYS A 69 -16.98 47.00 6.41
CA LYS A 69 -16.55 48.25 7.14
C LYS A 69 -15.16 48.79 6.72
N LEU A 70 -15.09 49.51 5.60
CA LEU A 70 -13.94 50.31 5.14
C LEU A 70 -13.47 51.53 5.96
N PRO A 71 -14.25 52.16 6.85
CA PRO A 71 -13.76 53.31 7.63
C PRO A 71 -12.68 52.97 8.69
N LYS A 72 -12.11 51.76 8.70
CA LYS A 72 -11.22 51.30 9.77
C LYS A 72 -9.74 51.19 9.40
N LEU A 73 -9.29 51.42 8.17
CA LEU A 73 -7.87 51.29 7.84
C LEU A 73 -6.96 52.27 8.63
N ASN A 74 -7.45 53.49 8.90
CA ASN A 74 -6.75 54.48 9.73
C ASN A 74 -6.59 54.05 11.21
N LYS A 75 -7.35 53.06 11.68
CA LYS A 75 -7.26 52.55 13.07
C LYS A 75 -6.22 51.44 13.23
N TYR A 76 -5.81 50.79 12.13
CA TYR A 76 -4.90 49.64 12.15
C TYR A 76 -3.45 49.99 11.75
N LEU A 77 -3.20 51.16 11.17
CA LEU A 77 -1.84 51.65 10.90
C LEU A 77 -1.34 52.51 12.06
N SER A 78 -1.14 51.91 13.24
CA SER A 78 -0.48 52.59 14.37
C SER A 78 1.05 52.55 14.30
N THR A 79 1.61 51.77 13.37
CA THR A 79 3.04 51.51 13.23
C THR A 79 3.52 51.72 11.79
N PRO A 80 4.82 51.99 11.58
CA PRO A 80 5.36 52.24 10.25
C PRO A 80 5.38 50.95 9.43
N THR A 81 4.63 50.90 8.34
CA THR A 81 4.39 49.67 7.55
C THR A 81 5.20 49.70 6.26
N ARG A 82 5.77 48.55 5.86
CA ARG A 82 6.48 48.41 4.58
C ARG A 82 5.46 48.18 3.46
N ILE A 83 5.64 48.89 2.36
CA ILE A 83 4.78 48.79 1.19
C ILE A 83 5.62 48.35 -0.01
N LYS A 84 5.09 47.42 -0.82
CA LYS A 84 5.67 47.01 -2.11
C LYS A 84 4.68 47.30 -3.23
N ILE A 85 5.17 47.89 -4.32
CA ILE A 85 4.35 48.39 -5.44
C ILE A 85 4.67 47.56 -6.69
N PHE A 86 3.64 47.10 -7.40
CA PHE A 86 3.78 46.30 -8.63
C PHE A 86 3.10 47.01 -9.83
N ASN A 87 3.57 46.70 -11.05
CA ASN A 87 2.99 47.19 -12.31
C ASN A 87 2.03 46.13 -12.91
N PRO A 88 0.98 46.54 -13.66
CA PRO A 88 0.00 45.66 -14.30
C PRO A 88 0.53 44.48 -15.15
N GLU A 89 1.66 44.61 -15.84
CA GLU A 89 2.20 43.55 -16.71
C GLU A 89 2.82 42.38 -15.93
N GLU A 90 3.36 42.62 -14.73
CA GLU A 90 3.86 41.54 -13.86
C GLU A 90 2.69 40.69 -13.31
N LEU A 91 1.55 41.31 -13.04
CA LEU A 91 0.35 40.63 -12.55
C LEU A 91 -0.25 39.71 -13.63
N PHE A 92 -0.15 40.09 -14.91
CA PHE A 92 -0.68 39.29 -16.03
C PHE A 92 0.12 37.99 -16.24
N ARG A 93 1.45 38.03 -16.06
CA ARG A 93 2.29 36.82 -16.05
C ARG A 93 2.04 35.93 -14.83
N TYR A 94 1.64 36.52 -13.71
CA TYR A 94 1.31 35.80 -12.48
C TYR A 94 -0.07 35.11 -12.57
N LYS A 95 -1.06 35.74 -13.23
CA LYS A 95 -2.43 35.19 -13.39
C LYS A 95 -2.58 34.11 -14.47
N SER A 96 -1.70 34.02 -15.46
CA SER A 96 -1.86 33.07 -16.59
C SER A 96 -1.30 31.67 -16.36
N ARG A 97 -0.87 31.31 -15.14
CA ARG A 97 -0.22 30.00 -14.85
C ARG A 97 -0.90 29.14 -13.79
N TYR A 98 -2.01 29.58 -13.19
CA TYR A 98 -2.75 28.81 -12.20
C TYR A 98 -4.27 29.01 -12.35
N THR A 99 -5.02 27.92 -12.54
CA THR A 99 -6.42 27.87 -12.07
C THR A 99 -6.37 27.71 -10.56
N PHE A 100 -6.79 28.75 -9.84
CA PHE A 100 -6.88 28.75 -8.38
C PHE A 100 -8.13 28.00 -7.92
N GLU A 101 -7.97 27.03 -7.04
CA GLU A 101 -8.89 26.78 -5.92
C GLU A 101 -8.07 26.91 -4.63
N GLU A 102 -8.67 27.56 -3.63
CA GLU A 102 -8.06 28.12 -2.42
C GLU A 102 -7.42 27.09 -1.49
N VAL A 103 -6.24 27.41 -0.94
CA VAL A 103 -5.88 26.97 0.43
C VAL A 103 -5.07 28.08 1.10
N SER A 104 -5.75 28.86 1.94
CA SER A 104 -5.16 29.75 2.93
C SER A 104 -4.72 28.94 4.16
N ASP A 105 -3.42 28.80 4.43
CA ASP A 105 -2.99 28.64 5.83
C ASP A 105 -1.47 28.76 6.06
N ASP A 106 -1.14 29.03 7.32
CA ASP A 106 0.16 29.04 8.03
C ASP A 106 1.06 27.80 7.74
N SER A 107 0.48 26.80 7.06
CA SER A 107 1.16 25.68 6.42
C SER A 107 2.22 26.10 5.40
N THR A 108 2.13 27.28 4.78
CA THR A 108 3.05 27.69 3.69
C THR A 108 4.41 28.15 4.22
N ILE A 109 4.45 28.82 5.38
CA ILE A 109 5.71 29.19 6.07
C ILE A 109 6.38 27.94 6.66
N LYS A 110 5.58 26.99 7.18
CA LYS A 110 6.05 25.63 7.51
C LYS A 110 6.55 24.87 6.26
N LYS A 111 5.88 25.02 5.11
CA LYS A 111 6.29 24.48 3.81
C LYS A 111 7.63 25.06 3.37
N ILE A 112 7.90 26.35 3.56
CA ILE A 112 9.20 26.97 3.23
C ILE A 112 10.34 26.43 4.11
N LEU A 113 10.06 26.10 5.37
CA LEU A 113 11.01 25.39 6.25
C LEU A 113 11.10 23.88 5.94
N GLU A 114 10.03 23.26 5.43
CA GLU A 114 10.02 21.90 4.86
C GLU A 114 10.67 21.83 3.47
N LEU A 115 10.74 22.93 2.71
CA LEU A 115 11.27 23.00 1.34
C LEU A 115 12.79 22.81 1.29
N GLY A 116 13.51 23.01 2.40
CA GLY A 116 14.90 22.55 2.55
C GLY A 116 15.06 21.02 2.60
N ARG A 117 13.94 20.26 2.71
CA ARG A 117 13.88 18.80 2.67
C ARG A 117 13.62 18.25 1.25
N GLU A 118 13.22 19.08 0.29
CA GLU A 118 12.82 18.61 -1.05
C GLU A 118 13.99 18.42 -2.03
N SER A 119 15.04 19.25 -2.03
CA SER A 119 16.24 18.98 -2.84
C SER A 119 17.00 17.72 -2.39
N VAL A 120 16.96 17.42 -1.08
CA VAL A 120 17.39 16.12 -0.54
C VAL A 120 16.50 14.99 -1.06
N SER A 121 15.18 15.19 -1.10
CA SER A 121 14.23 14.22 -1.64
C SER A 121 14.50 13.93 -3.12
N ILE A 122 14.71 14.97 -3.94
CA ILE A 122 15.10 14.87 -5.34
C ILE A 122 16.43 14.12 -5.48
N SER A 123 17.45 14.47 -4.68
CA SER A 123 18.74 13.77 -4.70
C SER A 123 18.63 12.31 -4.28
N ARG A 124 17.70 11.94 -3.39
CA ARG A 124 17.46 10.54 -2.97
C ARG A 124 16.67 9.77 -4.01
N SER A 125 15.64 10.40 -4.58
CA SER A 125 14.79 9.87 -5.64
C SER A 125 15.60 9.57 -6.89
N ALA A 126 16.37 10.56 -7.38
CA ALA A 126 17.26 10.39 -8.51
C ALA A 126 18.28 9.25 -8.31
N LEU A 127 18.84 9.09 -7.11
CA LEU A 127 19.79 7.99 -6.85
C LEU A 127 19.09 6.62 -6.90
N SER A 128 17.85 6.53 -6.45
CA SER A 128 17.08 5.29 -6.49
C SER A 128 16.66 4.95 -7.93
N THR A 129 16.10 5.90 -8.67
CA THR A 129 15.73 5.73 -10.08
C THR A 129 16.95 5.35 -10.92
N LEU A 130 18.08 6.05 -10.79
CA LEU A 130 19.28 5.73 -11.55
C LEU A 130 19.89 4.37 -11.20
N ASN A 131 19.78 3.91 -9.95
CA ASN A 131 20.20 2.54 -9.59
C ASN A 131 19.23 1.49 -10.15
N PHE A 132 17.94 1.82 -10.28
CA PHE A 132 16.96 0.97 -10.95
C PHE A 132 17.29 0.83 -12.44
N LEU A 133 17.52 1.94 -13.15
CA LEU A 133 17.93 1.94 -14.57
C LEU A 133 19.21 1.13 -14.81
N ARG A 134 20.13 1.11 -13.84
CA ARG A 134 21.37 0.32 -13.91
C ARG A 134 21.17 -1.19 -13.84
N LYS A 135 20.01 -1.68 -13.34
CA LYS A 135 19.68 -3.11 -13.40
C LYS A 135 19.49 -3.55 -14.86
N GLU A 136 18.90 -2.68 -15.68
CA GLU A 136 18.65 -2.93 -17.10
C GLU A 136 19.83 -2.53 -17.99
N GLN A 137 20.56 -1.48 -17.61
CA GLN A 137 21.76 -1.00 -18.30
C GLN A 137 22.98 -0.96 -17.34
N PRO A 138 23.69 -2.09 -17.12
CA PRO A 138 24.79 -2.16 -16.15
C PRO A 138 25.95 -1.17 -16.40
N SER A 139 26.09 -0.70 -17.65
CA SER A 139 27.07 0.30 -18.09
C SER A 139 26.64 1.76 -17.87
N LEU A 140 25.43 2.00 -17.36
CA LEU A 140 24.96 3.35 -17.03
C LEU A 140 25.68 3.87 -15.79
N TYR A 141 26.58 4.84 -15.96
CA TYR A 141 27.32 5.47 -14.87
C TYR A 141 26.96 6.94 -14.72
N PHE A 142 26.99 7.45 -13.50
CA PHE A 142 26.66 8.83 -13.16
C PHE A 142 27.53 9.35 -12.01
N ARG A 143 27.80 10.65 -11.97
CA ARG A 143 28.68 11.26 -10.95
C ARG A 143 27.95 11.41 -9.63
N LEU A 144 28.58 10.89 -8.58
CA LEU A 144 28.16 11.07 -7.20
C LEU A 144 29.07 12.06 -6.48
N ARG A 145 28.57 12.66 -5.40
CA ARG A 145 29.33 13.61 -4.59
C ARG A 145 30.53 12.91 -3.95
N ALA A 146 31.73 13.34 -4.35
CA ALA A 146 32.98 12.69 -3.92
C ALA A 146 33.43 13.04 -2.49
N ARG A 147 32.88 14.12 -1.90
CA ARG A 147 33.28 14.66 -0.58
C ARG A 147 32.08 15.03 0.26
N ASN A 148 32.14 14.76 1.57
CA ASN A 148 31.12 15.18 2.53
C ASN A 148 31.32 16.63 3.04
N THR A 149 31.59 17.58 2.14
CA THR A 149 31.75 18.99 2.51
C THR A 149 30.45 19.53 3.09
N ALA A 150 30.51 20.34 4.16
CA ALA A 150 29.33 20.89 4.87
C ALA A 150 28.31 19.84 5.36
N ASN A 151 28.76 18.60 5.59
CA ASN A 151 27.91 17.46 5.98
C ASN A 151 26.80 17.13 4.98
N MET A 152 26.98 17.49 3.70
CA MET A 152 25.95 17.29 2.66
C MET A 152 25.58 15.81 2.45
N LEU A 153 26.53 14.87 2.50
CA LEU A 153 26.22 13.43 2.42
C LEU A 153 25.46 12.95 3.66
N LYS A 154 25.82 13.46 4.85
CA LYS A 154 25.06 13.19 6.10
C LYS A 154 23.66 13.81 6.08
N LYS A 155 23.42 14.84 5.27
CA LYS A 155 22.09 15.47 5.09
C LYS A 155 21.27 14.81 3.97
N GLY A 156 21.90 14.00 3.11
CA GLY A 156 21.24 13.21 2.06
C GLY A 156 21.38 13.76 0.64
N TYR A 157 22.30 14.71 0.44
CA TYR A 157 22.66 15.25 -0.88
C TYR A 157 23.75 14.38 -1.52
N PHE A 158 23.32 13.38 -2.29
CA PHE A 158 24.21 12.39 -2.92
C PHE A 158 24.81 12.85 -4.25
N PHE A 159 24.20 13.84 -4.89
CA PHE A 159 24.68 14.46 -6.12
C PHE A 159 25.34 15.83 -5.85
N LEU A 160 25.93 16.42 -6.89
CA LEU A 160 26.41 17.81 -6.85
C LEU A 160 25.21 18.77 -6.77
N GLY A 161 25.45 20.04 -6.45
CA GLY A 161 24.39 21.03 -6.18
C GLY A 161 24.36 21.47 -4.71
N ASP A 162 23.35 22.24 -4.36
CA ASP A 162 23.13 22.77 -3.02
C ASP A 162 21.68 22.56 -2.56
N LYS A 163 21.16 23.44 -1.71
CA LYS A 163 19.79 23.33 -1.18
C LYS A 163 18.73 23.68 -2.24
N ASP A 164 19.10 24.42 -3.28
CA ASP A 164 18.17 24.98 -4.26
C ASP A 164 18.20 24.15 -5.57
N ASN A 165 19.22 23.32 -5.78
CA ASN A 165 19.34 22.46 -6.96
C ASN A 165 20.05 21.11 -6.74
N CYS A 166 19.75 20.15 -7.60
CA CYS A 166 20.44 18.86 -7.73
C CYS A 166 21.07 18.73 -9.12
N ILE A 167 22.35 18.39 -9.18
CA ILE A 167 23.13 18.30 -10.42
C ILE A 167 23.53 16.85 -10.69
N ILE A 168 22.98 16.28 -11.77
CA ILE A 168 23.27 14.92 -12.22
C ILE A 168 24.08 14.98 -13.51
N SER A 169 25.17 14.22 -13.58
CA SER A 169 25.98 14.14 -14.80
C SER A 169 26.34 12.69 -15.09
N PHE A 170 26.19 12.28 -16.34
CA PHE A 170 26.55 10.94 -16.83
C PHE A 170 27.95 10.87 -17.46
N TRP A 171 28.66 12.01 -17.48
CA TRP A 171 29.93 12.16 -18.18
C TRP A 171 31.01 12.74 -17.29
N MET A 172 32.26 12.47 -17.64
CA MET A 172 33.45 13.13 -17.10
C MET A 172 33.67 14.46 -17.79
N GLY A 173 34.32 15.39 -17.09
CA GLY A 173 34.62 16.74 -17.59
C GLY A 173 34.07 17.81 -16.66
N ASP A 174 34.89 18.81 -16.37
CA ASP A 174 34.52 19.96 -15.54
C ASP A 174 34.84 21.26 -16.30
N ASP A 175 33.93 22.22 -16.25
CA ASP A 175 34.18 23.61 -16.63
C ASP A 175 34.84 24.31 -15.44
N LEU A 176 36.15 24.52 -15.52
CA LEU A 176 36.94 25.07 -14.41
C LEU A 176 36.54 26.51 -14.04
N LEU A 177 36.00 27.29 -14.99
CA LEU A 177 35.53 28.65 -14.72
C LEU A 177 34.14 28.64 -14.09
N ALA A 178 33.24 27.77 -14.56
CA ALA A 178 31.90 27.63 -13.98
C ALA A 178 31.86 26.78 -12.70
N LYS A 179 32.93 26.03 -12.40
CA LYS A 179 33.05 25.08 -11.28
C LYS A 179 31.92 24.03 -11.26
N ARG A 180 31.48 23.60 -12.44
CA ARG A 180 30.40 22.62 -12.64
C ARG A 180 30.82 21.60 -13.72
N PRO A 181 30.14 20.45 -13.84
CA PRO A 181 30.40 19.53 -14.94
C PRO A 181 30.19 20.21 -16.31
N ASN A 182 30.87 19.72 -17.34
CA ASN A 182 30.68 20.27 -18.69
C ASN A 182 29.32 19.90 -19.29
N ILE A 183 28.77 18.73 -18.96
CA ILE A 183 27.45 18.26 -19.39
C ILE A 183 26.71 17.76 -18.16
N TYR A 184 25.56 18.36 -17.83
CA TYR A 184 24.78 17.96 -16.67
C TYR A 184 23.30 18.32 -16.80
N LEU A 185 22.49 17.58 -16.06
CA LEU A 185 21.12 17.93 -15.72
C LEU A 185 21.13 18.75 -14.43
N GLU A 186 20.47 19.90 -14.45
CA GLU A 186 20.16 20.70 -13.27
C GLU A 186 18.67 20.55 -12.98
N ILE A 187 18.36 20.14 -11.75
CA ILE A 187 16.99 19.99 -11.27
C ILE A 187 16.81 21.01 -10.15
N THR A 188 15.95 22.00 -10.35
CA THR A 188 15.63 23.01 -9.33
C THR A 188 14.69 22.42 -8.27
N PHE A 189 14.63 23.04 -7.09
CA PHE A 189 13.66 22.63 -6.07
C PHE A 189 12.20 22.80 -6.50
N MET A 190 11.93 23.68 -7.47
CA MET A 190 10.60 23.85 -8.08
C MET A 190 10.24 22.72 -9.07
N GLY A 191 11.15 21.77 -9.31
CA GLY A 191 10.95 20.66 -10.24
C GLY A 191 11.32 20.95 -11.68
N ASP A 192 11.87 22.14 -11.97
CA ASP A 192 12.34 22.47 -13.32
C ASP A 192 13.58 21.65 -13.64
N ILE A 193 13.61 21.05 -14.83
CA ILE A 193 14.76 20.26 -15.29
C ILE A 193 15.37 20.89 -16.52
N LYS A 194 16.69 21.12 -16.45
CA LYS A 194 17.47 21.70 -17.55
C LYS A 194 18.66 20.82 -17.90
N LEU A 195 18.87 20.55 -19.18
CA LEU A 195 20.15 20.03 -19.68
C LEU A 195 21.07 21.19 -20.00
N ILE A 196 22.26 21.21 -19.42
CA ILE A 196 23.24 22.28 -19.59
C ILE A 196 24.54 21.76 -20.19
N LEU A 197 25.03 22.45 -21.23
CA LEU A 197 26.34 22.29 -21.84
C LEU A 197 27.21 23.52 -21.54
N SER A 198 28.17 23.39 -20.63
CA SER A 198 29.04 24.49 -20.18
C SER A 198 30.47 24.30 -20.67
N ALA A 199 31.02 25.29 -21.38
CA ALA A 199 32.40 25.30 -21.86
C ALA A 199 33.04 26.71 -21.78
N SER A 200 32.84 27.38 -20.66
CA SER A 200 33.37 28.71 -20.42
C SER A 200 34.91 28.70 -20.37
N ASP A 201 35.50 27.58 -19.94
CA ASP A 201 36.93 27.37 -19.73
C ASP A 201 37.75 27.07 -20.99
N ASN A 202 37.13 26.59 -22.08
CA ASN A 202 37.87 26.04 -23.22
C ASN A 202 37.14 26.24 -24.57
N MET A 203 37.81 26.92 -25.51
CA MET A 203 37.25 27.24 -26.84
C MET A 203 36.98 26.00 -27.71
N ASN A 204 37.75 24.91 -27.54
CA ASN A 204 37.51 23.65 -28.27
C ASN A 204 36.26 22.93 -27.73
N LYS A 205 36.06 22.91 -26.41
CA LYS A 205 34.82 22.41 -25.81
C LYS A 205 33.61 23.23 -26.26
N ALA A 206 33.75 24.55 -26.34
CA ALA A 206 32.69 25.43 -26.82
C ALA A 206 32.33 25.19 -28.29
N ALA A 207 33.33 24.98 -29.16
CA ALA A 207 33.11 24.63 -30.57
C ALA A 207 32.43 23.25 -30.72
N PHE A 208 32.77 22.28 -29.86
CA PHE A 208 32.11 20.98 -29.81
C PHE A 208 30.65 21.10 -29.36
N PHE A 209 30.39 21.79 -28.24
CA PHE A 209 29.03 21.96 -27.72
C PHE A 209 28.14 22.79 -28.64
N LYS A 210 28.68 23.73 -29.40
CA LYS A 210 27.92 24.42 -30.45
C LYS A 210 27.37 23.44 -31.50
N LYS A 211 28.16 22.43 -31.91
CA LYS A 211 27.69 21.40 -32.86
C LYS A 211 26.69 20.44 -32.23
N LEU A 212 26.95 20.01 -30.99
CA LEU A 212 26.07 19.13 -30.23
C LEU A 212 24.70 19.78 -29.97
N ALA A 213 24.69 21.06 -29.59
CA ALA A 213 23.46 21.81 -29.31
C ALA A 213 22.52 21.90 -30.51
N VAL A 214 23.07 22.08 -31.72
CA VAL A 214 22.30 22.05 -32.97
C VAL A 214 21.65 20.68 -33.18
N LYS A 215 22.32 19.58 -32.81
CA LYS A 215 21.80 18.23 -33.00
C LYS A 215 20.73 17.85 -31.98
N LEU A 216 20.88 18.27 -30.72
CA LEU A 216 19.92 17.99 -29.66
C LEU A 216 18.58 18.71 -29.85
N GLY A 217 18.56 19.83 -30.57
CA GLY A 217 17.37 20.64 -30.80
C GLY A 217 16.86 21.33 -29.52
N GLY A 218 16.20 22.49 -29.66
CA GLY A 218 15.62 23.21 -28.52
C GLY A 218 16.63 23.79 -27.51
N MET A 219 17.92 23.83 -27.85
CA MET A 219 18.96 24.40 -26.99
C MET A 219 19.09 25.92 -27.21
N GLN A 220 19.06 26.71 -26.14
CA GLN A 220 19.27 28.16 -26.15
C GLN A 220 20.69 28.49 -25.68
N TYR A 221 21.35 29.49 -26.30
CA TYR A 221 22.69 29.93 -25.92
C TYR A 221 22.63 31.16 -25.02
N ASN A 222 23.22 31.06 -23.83
CA ASN A 222 23.31 32.13 -22.86
C ASN A 222 24.77 32.60 -22.72
N SER A 223 25.01 33.89 -22.99
CA SER A 223 26.32 34.53 -22.80
C SER A 223 26.46 35.05 -21.36
N LYS A 224 27.66 34.91 -20.76
CA LYS A 224 27.97 35.55 -19.48
C LYS A 224 28.39 37.01 -19.70
N GLU A 225 27.93 37.90 -18.83
CA GLU A 225 28.41 39.30 -18.79
C GLU A 225 29.95 39.33 -18.67
N GLY A 226 30.62 39.98 -19.62
CA GLY A 226 32.08 40.07 -19.70
C GLY A 226 32.76 39.37 -20.89
N GLY A 227 31.99 38.74 -21.80
CA GLY A 227 32.47 38.42 -23.16
C GLY A 227 33.44 37.24 -23.32
N LYS A 228 33.67 36.43 -22.27
CA LYS A 228 34.44 35.18 -22.38
C LYS A 228 33.62 33.99 -21.85
N GLY A 229 33.04 33.25 -22.79
CA GLY A 229 32.34 31.99 -22.51
C GLY A 229 30.83 32.13 -22.31
N GLY A 230 30.12 31.06 -22.65
CA GLY A 230 28.67 30.91 -22.46
C GLY A 230 28.31 29.44 -22.35
N TYR A 231 27.03 29.16 -22.13
CA TYR A 231 26.51 27.80 -22.02
C TYR A 231 25.27 27.64 -22.88
N TRP A 232 24.96 26.39 -23.22
CA TRP A 232 23.71 26.04 -23.88
C TRP A 232 22.80 25.35 -22.87
N GLU A 233 21.52 25.68 -22.88
CA GLU A 233 20.52 25.02 -22.03
C GLU A 233 19.29 24.58 -22.83
N LYS A 234 18.67 23.48 -22.41
CA LYS A 234 17.37 23.00 -22.88
C LYS A 234 16.51 22.67 -21.67
N GLU A 235 15.34 23.29 -21.60
CA GLU A 235 14.35 23.03 -20.57
C GLU A 235 13.47 21.85 -20.98
N TYR A 236 13.03 21.06 -20.01
CA TYR A 236 12.10 19.97 -20.23
C TYR A 236 10.80 20.24 -19.48
N GLU A 237 9.66 19.99 -20.13
CA GLU A 237 8.37 19.91 -19.45
C GLU A 237 8.27 18.56 -18.72
N VAL A 238 7.98 18.61 -17.43
CA VAL A 238 8.10 17.44 -16.56
C VAL A 238 6.72 16.99 -16.09
N GLY A 239 6.39 15.73 -16.40
CA GLY A 239 5.34 14.98 -15.73
C GLY A 239 5.94 14.12 -14.61
N ASN A 240 5.92 12.80 -14.77
CA ASN A 240 6.57 11.89 -13.82
C ASN A 240 8.10 11.87 -14.02
N PHE A 241 8.86 12.22 -12.96
CA PHE A 241 10.33 12.31 -13.00
C PHE A 241 11.03 11.01 -13.43
N SER A 242 10.55 9.85 -12.98
CA SER A 242 11.17 8.56 -13.32
C SER A 242 10.97 8.19 -14.78
N VAL A 243 9.76 8.44 -15.31
CA VAL A 243 9.42 8.23 -16.73
C VAL A 243 10.21 9.20 -17.61
N TRP A 244 10.33 10.46 -17.18
CA TRP A 244 11.14 11.46 -17.87
C TRP A 244 12.62 11.07 -17.92
N LEU A 245 13.20 10.63 -16.79
CA LEU A 245 14.62 10.30 -16.72
C LEU A 245 14.98 9.10 -17.60
N GLN A 246 14.09 8.10 -17.69
CA GLN A 246 14.21 7.01 -18.66
C GLN A 246 14.23 7.54 -20.10
N SER A 247 13.25 8.37 -20.46
CA SER A 247 13.17 8.96 -21.81
C SER A 247 14.39 9.81 -22.17
N PHE A 248 14.99 10.51 -21.20
CA PHE A 248 16.24 11.23 -21.40
C PHE A 248 17.42 10.29 -21.66
N VAL A 249 17.53 9.20 -20.89
CA VAL A 249 18.59 8.18 -21.03
C VAL A 249 18.52 7.50 -22.40
N ASP A 250 17.30 7.21 -22.89
CA ASP A 250 17.06 6.54 -24.17
C ASP A 250 17.05 7.50 -25.38
N GLY A 251 17.20 8.80 -25.17
CA GLY A 251 17.11 9.82 -26.22
C GLY A 251 18.31 10.77 -26.28
N ASP A 252 18.20 11.89 -25.56
CA ASP A 252 19.21 12.95 -25.59
C ASP A 252 20.58 12.46 -25.09
N LYS A 253 20.61 11.56 -24.09
CA LYS A 253 21.86 10.96 -23.61
C LYS A 253 22.55 10.11 -24.68
N GLU A 254 21.81 9.25 -25.40
CA GLU A 254 22.40 8.46 -26.50
C GLU A 254 22.99 9.34 -27.60
N THR A 255 22.32 10.45 -27.91
CA THR A 255 22.81 11.43 -28.89
C THR A 255 24.12 12.07 -28.44
N ILE A 256 24.23 12.41 -27.14
CA ILE A 256 25.46 12.95 -26.55
C ILE A 256 26.58 11.90 -26.57
N ASP A 257 26.29 10.65 -26.20
CA ASP A 257 27.24 9.54 -26.19
C ASP A 257 27.83 9.30 -27.58
N ALA A 258 26.98 9.28 -28.61
CA ALA A 258 27.40 9.12 -30.00
C ALA A 258 28.35 10.26 -30.45
N PHE A 259 28.06 11.50 -30.07
CA PHE A 259 28.93 12.65 -30.40
C PHE A 259 30.27 12.59 -29.69
N LEU A 260 30.30 12.16 -28.43
CA LEU A 260 31.55 11.99 -27.68
C LEU A 260 32.43 10.88 -28.29
N LEU A 261 31.84 9.75 -28.70
CA LEU A 261 32.55 8.68 -29.39
C LEU A 261 33.17 9.15 -30.71
N LEU A 262 32.44 9.93 -31.51
CA LEU A 262 32.94 10.47 -32.79
C LEU A 262 34.11 11.43 -32.63
N GLU A 263 34.19 12.17 -31.53
CA GLU A 263 35.31 13.08 -31.25
C GLU A 263 36.52 12.39 -30.61
N GLN A 264 36.33 11.28 -29.88
CA GLN A 264 37.45 10.48 -29.34
C GLN A 264 38.39 9.93 -30.42
N HIS A 265 37.89 9.74 -31.65
CA HIS A 265 38.70 9.30 -32.80
C HIS A 265 39.50 10.43 -33.48
N LYS A 266 39.27 11.70 -33.11
CA LYS A 266 40.00 12.86 -33.66
C LYS A 266 41.12 13.25 -32.69
N LYS A 267 42.29 13.65 -33.23
CA LYS A 267 43.43 14.18 -32.43
C LYS A 267 43.14 15.57 -31.80
N SER A 268 41.91 15.84 -31.35
CA SER A 268 41.52 17.13 -30.78
C SER A 268 41.44 17.03 -29.25
N PRO A 269 42.06 17.95 -28.48
CA PRO A 269 42.08 17.86 -27.03
C PRO A 269 40.79 18.43 -26.44
N LEU A 270 39.75 17.61 -26.29
CA LEU A 270 38.58 17.92 -25.45
C LEU A 270 38.90 17.84 -23.94
N GLY A 271 40.16 17.62 -23.58
CA GLY A 271 40.63 17.55 -22.20
C GLY A 271 40.15 16.27 -21.51
N ASN A 272 39.53 16.42 -20.35
CA ASN A 272 38.98 15.33 -19.54
C ASN A 272 37.49 15.02 -19.83
N LEU A 273 36.91 15.62 -20.88
CA LEU A 273 35.53 15.38 -21.29
C LEU A 273 35.41 13.97 -21.90
N GLY A 274 34.55 13.12 -21.33
CA GLY A 274 34.40 11.73 -21.79
C GLY A 274 33.49 10.88 -20.91
N PHE A 275 33.61 9.55 -21.00
CA PHE A 275 32.80 8.61 -20.20
C PHE A 275 33.35 8.43 -18.78
N ILE A 276 32.47 8.08 -17.85
CA ILE A 276 32.85 7.76 -16.47
C ILE A 276 33.43 6.34 -16.40
N PRO A 277 34.67 6.14 -15.91
CA PRO A 277 35.21 4.81 -15.69
C PRO A 277 34.45 4.05 -14.59
N GLN A 278 34.24 2.74 -14.77
CA GLN A 278 33.56 1.89 -13.80
C GLN A 278 34.19 1.98 -12.39
N GLU A 279 35.51 1.84 -12.29
CA GLU A 279 36.23 1.91 -11.01
C GLU A 279 36.06 3.25 -10.30
N PHE A 280 35.95 4.34 -11.09
CA PHE A 280 35.71 5.67 -10.55
C PHE A 280 34.31 5.76 -9.94
N PHE A 281 33.31 5.25 -10.65
CA PHE A 281 31.92 5.22 -10.20
C PHE A 281 31.76 4.37 -8.94
N GLU A 282 32.27 3.14 -8.92
CA GLU A 282 32.16 2.21 -7.77
C GLU A 282 32.78 2.81 -6.50
N ARG A 283 33.92 3.50 -6.64
CA ARG A 283 34.58 4.19 -5.54
C ARG A 283 33.73 5.32 -4.97
N GLN A 284 32.98 6.04 -5.81
CA GLN A 284 32.07 7.07 -5.33
C GLN A 284 30.82 6.46 -4.68
N LEU A 285 30.27 5.39 -5.26
CA LEU A 285 29.11 4.69 -4.74
C LEU A 285 29.37 4.11 -3.34
N ALA A 286 30.50 3.42 -3.16
CA ALA A 286 30.91 2.84 -1.87
C ALA A 286 31.06 3.91 -0.76
N LYS A 287 31.38 5.15 -1.12
CA LYS A 287 31.45 6.27 -0.16
C LYS A 287 30.09 6.82 0.23
N VAL A 288 29.13 6.82 -0.70
CA VAL A 288 27.79 7.38 -0.48
C VAL A 288 26.89 6.41 0.28
N MET A 289 27.01 5.10 0.01
CA MET A 289 26.13 4.08 0.60
C MET A 289 26.08 4.06 2.14
N PRO A 290 27.19 4.20 2.88
CA PRO A 290 27.15 4.26 4.34
C PRO A 290 26.34 5.44 4.88
N TYR A 291 26.41 6.62 4.22
CA TYR A 291 25.62 7.79 4.62
C TYR A 291 24.14 7.62 4.30
N ARG A 292 23.81 6.95 3.19
CA ARG A 292 22.44 6.56 2.86
C ARG A 292 21.86 5.60 3.91
N LYS A 293 22.67 4.64 4.39
CA LYS A 293 22.29 3.72 5.46
C LYS A 293 22.14 4.44 6.82
N SER A 294 23.08 5.33 7.17
CA SER A 294 23.03 6.06 8.45
C SER A 294 21.93 7.12 8.52
N LEU A 295 21.49 7.69 7.40
CA LEU A 295 20.33 8.58 7.35
C LEU A 295 19.00 7.87 7.61
N ARG A 296 18.90 6.58 7.26
CA ARG A 296 17.78 5.72 7.71
C ARG A 296 17.83 5.48 9.23
N TYR A 297 19.03 5.48 9.82
CA TYR A 297 19.26 5.21 11.24
C TYR A 297 19.13 6.46 12.14
N ASN A 298 19.57 7.65 11.67
CA ASN A 298 19.57 8.89 12.47
C ASN A 298 18.23 9.64 12.47
N SER A 299 17.36 9.40 11.48
CA SER A 299 15.99 9.94 11.48
C SER A 299 15.12 9.35 12.61
N PHE A 300 15.65 8.34 13.31
CA PHE A 300 15.04 7.64 14.44
C PHE A 300 15.48 8.16 15.82
N ASN A 301 16.59 8.90 15.94
CA ASN A 301 17.24 9.17 17.24
C ASN A 301 17.27 10.64 17.71
N GLU A 302 16.71 11.60 16.96
CA GLU A 302 16.71 13.02 17.38
C GLU A 302 15.46 13.49 18.15
N LEU A 303 14.60 12.58 18.64
CA LEU A 303 13.36 12.95 19.35
C LEU A 303 13.21 12.44 20.80
N ILE A 304 14.26 11.94 21.46
CA ILE A 304 14.18 11.55 22.88
C ILE A 304 15.45 11.98 23.64
N PRO A 305 15.37 12.90 24.63
CA PRO A 305 16.42 13.09 25.61
C PRO A 305 16.40 11.97 26.67
N ASP A 306 17.59 11.58 27.10
CA ASP A 306 17.98 10.58 28.09
C ASP A 306 16.95 10.12 29.14
N SER A 307 16.64 8.82 29.12
CA SER A 307 16.75 7.94 30.31
C SER A 307 16.59 6.46 29.90
N THR A 308 17.61 5.64 30.18
CA THR A 308 17.60 4.16 30.13
C THR A 308 17.35 3.59 31.54
N PRO A 309 17.11 2.27 31.75
CA PRO A 309 17.03 1.15 30.79
C PRO A 309 15.82 0.18 30.98
N SER A 310 15.65 -0.70 29.99
CA SER A 310 15.04 -2.05 30.09
C SER A 310 13.52 -2.21 29.87
N SER A 311 13.12 -2.24 28.61
CA SER A 311 12.40 -3.35 27.94
C SER A 311 12.21 -2.96 26.47
N ALA A 312 12.18 -3.94 25.57
CA ALA A 312 12.25 -3.76 24.12
C ALA A 312 11.30 -2.66 23.59
N PRO A 313 11.79 -1.68 22.78
CA PRO A 313 10.90 -0.69 22.17
C PRO A 313 10.48 -1.10 20.77
N SER A 314 9.17 -1.14 20.58
CA SER A 314 8.43 -1.19 19.31
C SER A 314 8.82 -0.04 18.38
N LEU A 315 8.87 -0.33 17.07
CA LEU A 315 9.07 0.65 16.02
C LEU A 315 7.94 1.70 15.98
N PRO A 316 8.22 3.00 15.72
CA PRO A 316 7.22 3.97 15.31
C PRO A 316 6.86 3.85 13.81
N PRO A 317 5.66 4.28 13.39
CA PRO A 317 5.00 3.83 12.18
C PRO A 317 5.52 4.48 10.89
N ARG A 318 5.72 3.67 9.84
CA ARG A 318 5.84 4.14 8.45
C ARG A 318 4.57 4.92 8.08
N LYS A 319 4.69 6.10 7.47
CA LYS A 319 3.57 6.92 6.94
C LYS A 319 2.49 6.01 6.34
N GLU A 320 1.29 6.16 6.85
CA GLU A 320 0.15 5.25 6.72
C GLU A 320 -0.33 5.17 5.27
N GLN A 321 -0.22 3.99 4.67
CA GLN A 321 -1.09 3.59 3.57
C GLN A 321 -2.18 2.72 4.21
N HIS A 322 -3.34 3.32 4.48
CA HIS A 322 -4.45 2.63 5.13
C HIS A 322 -5.28 1.90 4.08
N PHE A 323 -4.87 0.71 3.64
CA PHE A 323 -5.78 -0.13 2.86
C PHE A 323 -6.59 -1.01 3.81
N ARG A 324 -7.84 -0.63 4.08
CA ARG A 324 -8.69 -1.34 5.05
C ARG A 324 -10.14 -1.37 4.61
N LEU A 325 -10.74 -2.56 4.62
CA LEU A 325 -12.18 -2.71 4.43
C LEU A 325 -12.91 -2.18 5.66
N GLN A 326 -14.01 -1.47 5.43
CA GLN A 326 -14.86 -0.95 6.49
C GLN A 326 -16.19 -1.71 6.53
N ARG A 327 -16.80 -1.98 5.37
CA ARG A 327 -18.16 -2.52 5.33
C ARG A 327 -18.46 -3.26 4.03
N LEU A 328 -19.28 -4.30 4.14
CA LEU A 328 -19.89 -5.00 3.02
C LEU A 328 -21.42 -5.02 3.15
N VAL A 329 -22.12 -4.69 2.06
CA VAL A 329 -23.58 -4.85 1.95
C VAL A 329 -23.89 -5.68 0.71
N LEU A 330 -24.67 -6.74 0.89
CA LEU A 330 -25.21 -7.56 -0.18
C LEU A 330 -26.73 -7.41 -0.21
N GLU A 331 -27.31 -7.27 -1.40
CA GLU A 331 -28.75 -7.25 -1.62
C GLU A 331 -29.10 -8.22 -2.76
N ASN A 332 -29.94 -9.22 -2.50
CA ASN A 332 -30.29 -10.28 -3.44
C ASN A 332 -29.09 -11.04 -4.04
N ILE A 333 -28.09 -11.35 -3.21
CA ILE A 333 -26.89 -12.12 -3.57
C ILE A 333 -26.91 -13.47 -2.84
N GLY A 334 -26.71 -14.58 -3.55
CA GLY A 334 -26.64 -15.94 -3.02
C GLY A 334 -27.93 -16.43 -2.38
N HIS A 335 -27.99 -16.44 -1.05
CA HIS A 335 -29.22 -16.75 -0.31
C HIS A 335 -29.67 -15.57 0.55
N PHE A 336 -28.97 -14.43 0.46
CA PHE A 336 -29.24 -13.24 1.25
C PHE A 336 -30.17 -12.32 0.49
N GLU A 337 -31.31 -12.00 1.11
CA GLU A 337 -32.12 -10.85 0.70
C GLU A 337 -31.36 -9.56 0.94
N ARG A 338 -30.82 -9.43 2.16
CA ARG A 338 -29.90 -8.40 2.55
C ARG A 338 -28.93 -8.94 3.60
N LEU A 339 -27.64 -8.65 3.44
CA LEU A 339 -26.59 -8.93 4.41
C LEU A 339 -25.75 -7.66 4.59
N GLU A 340 -25.44 -7.32 5.83
CA GLU A 340 -24.55 -6.20 6.16
C GLU A 340 -23.52 -6.69 7.18
N LEU A 341 -22.24 -6.49 6.85
CA LEU A 341 -21.11 -6.89 7.70
C LEU A 341 -20.19 -5.70 7.91
N ASP A 342 -19.81 -5.49 9.17
CA ASP A 342 -18.75 -4.56 9.54
C ASP A 342 -17.40 -5.29 9.41
N LEU A 343 -16.59 -4.80 8.49
CA LEU A 343 -15.29 -5.35 8.15
C LEU A 343 -14.15 -4.53 8.75
N SER A 344 -14.45 -3.55 9.62
CA SER A 344 -13.46 -2.63 10.18
C SER A 344 -12.36 -3.33 10.97
N SER A 345 -12.54 -4.54 11.52
CA SER A 345 -11.48 -5.24 12.24
C SER A 345 -10.41 -5.82 11.31
N ARG A 346 -9.19 -6.00 11.84
CA ARG A 346 -8.06 -6.53 11.07
C ARG A 346 -8.27 -8.00 10.68
N ILE A 347 -8.94 -8.77 11.52
CA ILE A 347 -9.29 -10.16 11.28
C ILE A 347 -10.81 -10.28 11.31
N ILE A 348 -11.40 -10.80 10.24
CA ILE A 348 -12.82 -11.14 10.17
C ILE A 348 -12.90 -12.65 9.95
N CYS A 349 -13.59 -13.36 10.85
CA CYS A 349 -13.82 -14.80 10.73
C CYS A 349 -15.31 -15.06 10.51
N LEU A 350 -15.65 -15.66 9.36
CA LEU A 350 -17.00 -16.08 9.01
C LEU A 350 -17.18 -17.56 9.36
N LEU A 351 -18.03 -17.86 10.33
CA LEU A 351 -18.37 -19.21 10.78
C LEU A 351 -19.80 -19.58 10.33
N GLY A 352 -20.05 -20.87 10.11
CA GLY A 352 -21.41 -21.38 9.89
C GLY A 352 -21.44 -22.70 9.11
N HIS A 353 -22.59 -23.37 9.05
CA HIS A 353 -22.74 -24.67 8.38
C HIS A 353 -22.55 -24.60 6.85
N ASN A 354 -22.44 -25.77 6.20
CA ASN A 354 -22.40 -25.85 4.74
C ASN A 354 -23.67 -25.22 4.15
N GLY A 355 -23.51 -24.38 3.12
CA GLY A 355 -24.62 -23.67 2.49
C GLY A 355 -25.06 -22.38 3.20
N SER A 356 -24.40 -21.95 4.28
CA SER A 356 -24.72 -20.67 4.95
C SER A 356 -24.29 -19.41 4.18
N GLY A 357 -23.62 -19.56 3.04
CA GLY A 357 -23.23 -18.43 2.17
C GLY A 357 -21.85 -17.82 2.45
N LYS A 358 -21.00 -18.41 3.31
CA LYS A 358 -19.64 -17.94 3.60
C LYS A 358 -18.79 -17.68 2.34
N SER A 359 -18.70 -18.66 1.45
CA SER A 359 -17.97 -18.53 0.19
C SER A 359 -18.60 -17.47 -0.72
N THR A 360 -19.93 -17.32 -0.68
CA THR A 360 -20.64 -16.26 -1.42
C THR A 360 -20.25 -14.88 -0.93
N VAL A 361 -20.11 -14.68 0.39
CA VAL A 361 -19.65 -13.42 0.98
C VAL A 361 -18.24 -13.07 0.50
N LEU A 362 -17.29 -14.02 0.58
CA LEU A 362 -15.92 -13.80 0.13
C LEU A 362 -15.82 -13.49 -1.37
N ARG A 363 -16.59 -14.21 -2.19
CA ARG A 363 -16.63 -14.00 -3.65
C ARG A 363 -17.27 -12.66 -4.03
N ALA A 364 -18.35 -12.27 -3.35
CA ALA A 364 -18.99 -10.98 -3.56
C ALA A 364 -18.06 -9.83 -3.17
N LEU A 365 -17.35 -9.95 -2.04
CA LEU A 365 -16.36 -8.98 -1.60
C LEU A 365 -15.21 -8.84 -2.62
N ALA A 366 -14.67 -9.97 -3.10
CA ALA A 366 -13.64 -9.96 -4.15
C ALA A 366 -14.11 -9.24 -5.42
N LEU A 367 -15.31 -9.55 -5.90
CA LEU A 367 -15.90 -8.91 -7.08
C LEU A 367 -16.14 -7.40 -6.86
N GLY A 368 -16.65 -7.02 -5.69
CA GLY A 368 -16.88 -5.63 -5.31
C GLY A 368 -15.60 -4.80 -5.15
N LEU A 369 -14.44 -5.43 -4.93
CA LEU A 369 -13.15 -4.74 -4.90
C LEU A 369 -12.50 -4.64 -6.29
N VAL A 370 -12.62 -5.69 -7.11
CA VAL A 370 -12.04 -5.73 -8.46
C VAL A 370 -12.73 -4.75 -9.42
N GLY A 371 -14.05 -4.62 -9.33
CA GLY A 371 -14.84 -3.82 -10.28
C GLY A 371 -14.95 -4.42 -11.67
N ILE A 372 -15.89 -3.91 -12.47
CA ILE A 372 -16.27 -4.60 -13.71
C ILE A 372 -16.16 -3.76 -14.99
N ASP A 373 -16.12 -2.42 -14.92
CA ASP A 373 -16.37 -1.59 -16.10
C ASP A 373 -15.16 -1.50 -17.06
N ASP A 374 -13.93 -1.78 -16.59
CA ASP A 374 -12.70 -1.63 -17.37
C ASP A 374 -11.69 -2.80 -17.24
N ASN A 375 -12.10 -3.95 -16.69
CA ASN A 375 -11.19 -5.08 -16.50
C ASN A 375 -11.33 -6.14 -17.62
N PRO A 376 -10.48 -6.14 -18.66
CA PRO A 376 -10.59 -7.10 -19.76
C PRO A 376 -10.33 -8.55 -19.33
N ALA A 377 -9.76 -8.76 -18.14
CA ALA A 377 -9.51 -10.10 -17.58
C ALA A 377 -10.74 -10.69 -16.85
N LEU A 378 -11.78 -9.88 -16.58
CA LEU A 378 -13.01 -10.34 -15.95
C LEU A 378 -14.05 -10.71 -17.02
N ASP A 379 -14.39 -12.01 -17.15
CA ASP A 379 -15.46 -12.45 -18.05
C ASP A 379 -16.78 -12.53 -17.31
N LEU A 380 -17.58 -11.46 -17.40
CA LEU A 380 -18.91 -11.36 -16.80
C LEU A 380 -19.93 -12.37 -17.34
N ARG A 381 -19.62 -13.06 -18.45
CA ARG A 381 -20.48 -14.12 -19.02
C ARG A 381 -20.24 -15.48 -18.36
N GLU A 382 -19.21 -15.60 -17.52
CA GLU A 382 -18.95 -16.80 -16.76
C GLU A 382 -20.16 -17.16 -15.89
N LYS A 383 -20.62 -18.41 -16.01
CA LYS A 383 -21.80 -18.90 -15.28
C LYS A 383 -21.62 -18.77 -13.77
N GLU A 384 -20.38 -18.84 -13.29
CA GLU A 384 -20.05 -18.71 -11.88
C GLU A 384 -20.34 -17.32 -11.30
N ILE A 385 -20.22 -16.25 -12.09
CA ILE A 385 -20.58 -14.89 -11.67
C ILE A 385 -22.11 -14.74 -11.70
N GLN A 386 -22.77 -15.30 -12.72
CA GLN A 386 -24.24 -15.29 -12.82
C GLN A 386 -24.90 -16.04 -11.65
N ARG A 387 -24.27 -17.11 -11.17
CA ARG A 387 -24.71 -17.91 -10.02
C ARG A 387 -24.60 -17.17 -8.67
N LEU A 388 -23.97 -15.99 -8.62
CA LEU A 388 -23.96 -15.15 -7.41
C LEU A 388 -25.31 -14.49 -7.14
N LEU A 389 -26.19 -14.32 -8.14
CA LEU A 389 -27.53 -13.82 -7.88
C LEU A 389 -28.32 -14.77 -6.99
N ARG A 390 -29.17 -14.20 -6.13
CA ARG A 390 -30.07 -15.00 -5.32
C ARG A 390 -30.95 -15.91 -6.19
N ILE A 391 -31.26 -17.10 -5.69
CA ILE A 391 -32.28 -17.95 -6.29
C ILE A 391 -33.59 -17.59 -5.61
N ASP A 392 -34.54 -17.11 -6.40
CA ASP A 392 -35.92 -16.91 -5.95
C ASP A 392 -36.62 -18.27 -6.03
N THR A 393 -37.13 -18.74 -4.90
CA THR A 393 -37.88 -19.99 -4.82
C THR A 393 -39.34 -19.65 -4.57
N GLU A 394 -40.02 -19.02 -5.53
CA GLU A 394 -41.48 -19.04 -5.51
C GLU A 394 -41.98 -20.46 -5.82
N THR A 395 -42.90 -20.90 -4.97
CA THR A 395 -43.40 -22.26 -4.83
C THR A 395 -44.04 -22.81 -6.11
N GLY A 396 -43.54 -23.95 -6.61
CA GLY A 396 -44.33 -24.87 -7.45
C GLY A 396 -43.80 -25.17 -8.86
N THR A 397 -42.75 -24.50 -9.33
CA THR A 397 -42.12 -24.82 -10.62
C THR A 397 -40.67 -25.25 -10.46
N TYR A 398 -40.26 -26.36 -11.09
CA TYR A 398 -38.85 -26.81 -11.17
C TYR A 398 -37.94 -25.86 -12.01
N ARG A 399 -38.29 -24.57 -12.10
CA ARG A 399 -37.52 -23.54 -12.79
C ARG A 399 -36.84 -22.68 -11.74
N LEU A 400 -35.52 -22.52 -11.88
CA LEU A 400 -34.74 -21.55 -11.11
C LEU A 400 -35.17 -20.14 -11.54
N GLU A 401 -35.88 -19.44 -10.68
CA GLU A 401 -36.13 -18.01 -10.85
C GLU A 401 -35.04 -17.24 -10.09
N HIS A 402 -34.63 -16.10 -10.61
CA HIS A 402 -33.62 -15.24 -10.00
C HIS A 402 -34.24 -13.86 -9.86
N PRO A 403 -34.02 -13.11 -8.76
CA PRO A 403 -34.43 -11.73 -8.67
C PRO A 403 -33.89 -10.96 -9.88
N TYR A 404 -34.73 -10.08 -10.43
CA TYR A 404 -34.38 -9.28 -11.59
C TYR A 404 -33.19 -8.33 -11.35
N ARG A 405 -32.83 -8.09 -10.08
CA ARG A 405 -31.73 -7.21 -9.65
C ARG A 405 -31.03 -7.73 -8.40
N GLY A 406 -29.71 -7.55 -8.34
CA GLY A 406 -28.88 -7.77 -7.15
C GLY A 406 -27.81 -6.71 -7.03
N LYS A 407 -27.27 -6.51 -5.82
CA LYS A 407 -26.32 -5.43 -5.55
C LYS A 407 -25.27 -5.85 -4.52
N ILE A 408 -24.02 -5.47 -4.78
CA ILE A 408 -22.90 -5.57 -3.87
C ILE A 408 -22.40 -4.16 -3.62
N THR A 409 -22.26 -3.76 -2.36
CA THR A 409 -21.62 -2.50 -1.96
C THR A 409 -20.47 -2.78 -1.02
N VAL A 410 -19.28 -2.26 -1.34
CA VAL A 410 -18.07 -2.39 -0.51
C VAL A 410 -17.55 -1.01 -0.18
N ASP A 411 -17.44 -0.73 1.11
CA ASP A 411 -16.83 0.50 1.63
C ASP A 411 -15.44 0.18 2.19
N TYR A 412 -14.43 0.98 1.81
CA TYR A 412 -13.04 0.77 2.19
C TYR A 412 -12.24 2.06 2.18
N GLU A 413 -11.20 2.10 2.99
CA GLU A 413 -10.25 3.20 3.10
C GLU A 413 -8.98 2.85 2.31
N LEU A 414 -8.37 3.86 1.68
CA LEU A 414 -7.03 3.79 1.05
C LEU A 414 -6.20 5.01 1.46
N GLU A 415 -6.46 6.13 0.79
CA GLU A 415 -5.99 7.49 1.13
C GLU A 415 -7.18 8.39 1.52
N GLN A 416 -8.39 7.95 1.14
CA GLN A 416 -9.70 8.53 1.35
C GLN A 416 -10.70 7.37 1.45
N ASP A 417 -11.95 7.65 1.80
CA ASP A 417 -13.01 6.65 1.80
C ASP A 417 -13.56 6.41 0.39
N TYR A 418 -13.69 5.14 0.04
CA TYR A 418 -14.23 4.66 -1.24
C TYR A 418 -15.48 3.81 -1.02
N ARG A 419 -16.41 3.90 -1.97
CA ARG A 419 -17.60 3.05 -2.03
C ARG A 419 -17.76 2.49 -3.44
N ASN A 420 -17.50 1.20 -3.57
CA ASN A 420 -17.74 0.46 -4.81
C ASN A 420 -19.13 -0.16 -4.80
N LYS A 421 -19.85 -0.04 -5.92
CA LYS A 421 -21.14 -0.73 -6.14
C LYS A 421 -21.07 -1.57 -7.40
N VAL A 422 -21.49 -2.82 -7.29
CA VAL A 422 -21.68 -3.74 -8.42
C VAL A 422 -23.15 -4.13 -8.45
N GLU A 423 -23.83 -3.85 -9.56
CA GLU A 423 -25.25 -4.08 -9.76
C GLU A 423 -25.48 -5.11 -10.85
N PHE A 424 -26.21 -6.16 -10.50
CA PHE A 424 -26.65 -7.20 -11.42
C PHE A 424 -28.07 -6.87 -11.85
N SER A 425 -28.37 -7.02 -13.14
CA SER A 425 -29.72 -6.89 -13.67
C SER A 425 -30.00 -7.94 -14.74
N LYS A 426 -31.25 -8.40 -14.82
CA LYS A 426 -31.69 -9.35 -15.83
C LYS A 426 -32.83 -8.73 -16.64
N GLU A 427 -32.57 -8.37 -17.88
CA GLU A 427 -33.55 -7.76 -18.79
C GLU A 427 -33.75 -8.65 -20.02
N ALA A 428 -35.01 -8.94 -20.38
CA ALA A 428 -35.38 -9.76 -21.55
C ALA A 428 -34.66 -11.13 -21.66
N GLY A 429 -34.27 -11.73 -20.54
CA GLY A 429 -33.53 -13.01 -20.51
C GLY A 429 -32.02 -12.88 -20.67
N MET A 430 -31.50 -11.67 -20.92
CA MET A 430 -30.08 -11.34 -20.92
C MET A 430 -29.64 -10.85 -19.54
N PHE A 431 -28.45 -11.28 -19.12
CA PHE A 431 -27.83 -10.89 -17.86
C PHE A 431 -26.86 -9.74 -18.10
N PHE A 432 -27.06 -8.66 -17.34
CA PHE A 432 -26.23 -7.47 -17.37
C PHE A 432 -25.61 -7.29 -15.99
N VAL A 433 -24.34 -6.91 -15.96
CA VAL A 433 -23.67 -6.44 -14.75
C VAL A 433 -23.18 -5.05 -15.06
N GLY A 434 -23.64 -4.06 -14.30
CA GLY A 434 -23.10 -2.70 -14.30
C GLY A 434 -22.36 -2.46 -12.99
N ALA A 435 -21.28 -1.68 -13.01
CA ALA A 435 -20.74 -1.16 -11.77
C ALA A 435 -20.75 0.37 -11.78
N HIS A 436 -20.76 0.90 -10.56
CA HIS A 436 -20.73 2.32 -10.30
C HIS A 436 -19.81 2.54 -9.12
N ASN A 437 -18.73 3.30 -9.32
CA ASN A 437 -17.94 3.83 -8.22
C ASN A 437 -18.48 5.22 -7.86
N SER A 438 -18.78 5.46 -6.60
CA SER A 438 -19.10 6.81 -6.11
C SER A 438 -18.10 7.19 -5.04
N MET A 439 -17.06 7.93 -5.43
CA MET A 439 -16.35 8.81 -4.49
C MET A 439 -17.32 9.90 -4.02
N GLN A 440 -17.09 10.49 -2.84
CA GLN A 440 -17.69 11.81 -2.54
C GLN A 440 -17.11 12.94 -3.44
N ILE A 441 -16.28 12.61 -4.44
CA ILE A 441 -15.71 13.51 -5.46
C ILE A 441 -15.63 12.73 -6.80
N GLU A 442 -16.40 13.13 -7.81
CA GLU A 442 -16.56 12.44 -9.11
C GLU A 442 -15.26 11.96 -9.79
N ARG A 443 -15.03 10.62 -9.87
CA ARG A 443 -14.21 9.95 -10.90
C ARG A 443 -14.73 8.52 -11.18
N ASP A 444 -14.78 8.15 -12.47
CA ASP A 444 -15.39 6.93 -13.03
C ASP A 444 -14.52 5.64 -12.98
N SER A 445 -13.55 5.50 -12.09
CA SER A 445 -12.72 4.27 -12.02
C SER A 445 -12.62 3.69 -10.60
N PHE A 446 -12.72 2.36 -10.47
CA PHE A 446 -12.59 1.64 -9.20
C PHE A 446 -11.26 2.01 -8.52
N GLY A 447 -11.31 2.43 -7.24
CA GLY A 447 -10.15 3.04 -6.56
C GLY A 447 -8.91 2.15 -6.45
N LEU A 448 -9.06 0.83 -6.63
CA LEU A 448 -7.96 -0.12 -6.66
C LEU A 448 -7.20 -0.17 -7.99
N ALA A 449 -7.80 0.25 -9.10
CA ALA A 449 -7.20 0.16 -10.42
C ALA A 449 -6.01 1.14 -10.55
N ALA A 450 -4.84 0.59 -10.91
CA ALA A 450 -3.64 1.34 -11.29
C ALA A 450 -3.42 1.36 -12.81
N GLY A 451 -4.18 0.55 -13.56
CA GLY A 451 -4.11 0.39 -15.01
C GLY A 451 -5.03 -0.75 -15.47
N LEU A 452 -4.93 -1.16 -16.74
CA LEU A 452 -5.66 -2.33 -17.27
C LEU A 452 -5.24 -3.60 -16.49
N SER A 453 -6.10 -4.09 -15.61
CA SER A 453 -5.90 -5.29 -14.78
C SER A 453 -4.78 -5.24 -13.72
N GLN A 454 -4.25 -4.06 -13.39
CA GLN A 454 -3.27 -3.84 -12.30
C GLN A 454 -3.89 -3.10 -11.13
N TYR A 455 -3.46 -3.40 -9.91
CA TYR A 455 -3.96 -2.77 -8.69
C TYR A 455 -2.86 -2.03 -7.90
N LYS A 456 -3.26 -0.96 -7.21
CA LYS A 456 -2.36 -0.18 -6.34
C LYS A 456 -1.93 -0.96 -5.09
N HIS A 457 -2.81 -1.80 -4.57
CA HIS A 457 -2.59 -2.60 -3.36
C HIS A 457 -2.87 -4.07 -3.61
N LEU A 458 -2.22 -4.93 -2.81
CA LEU A 458 -2.35 -6.37 -2.95
C LEU A 458 -3.69 -6.87 -2.39
N LEU A 459 -4.48 -7.49 -3.26
CA LEU A 459 -5.69 -8.24 -2.92
C LEU A 459 -5.49 -9.70 -3.31
N LEU A 460 -5.46 -10.59 -2.32
CA LEU A 460 -5.28 -12.02 -2.51
C LEU A 460 -6.56 -12.77 -2.20
N GLY A 461 -6.93 -13.71 -3.06
CA GLY A 461 -8.08 -14.58 -2.87
C GLY A 461 -7.71 -16.05 -3.00
N PHE A 462 -8.01 -16.82 -1.95
CA PHE A 462 -7.81 -18.26 -1.89
C PHE A 462 -9.17 -18.97 -1.80
N PRO A 463 -9.65 -19.64 -2.87
CA PRO A 463 -10.85 -20.46 -2.83
C PRO A 463 -10.65 -21.73 -1.99
N GLN A 464 -11.75 -22.39 -1.64
CA GLN A 464 -11.72 -23.72 -1.07
C GLN A 464 -10.99 -24.68 -2.01
N LEU A 465 -10.02 -25.43 -1.47
CA LEU A 465 -9.24 -26.40 -2.24
C LEU A 465 -10.12 -27.59 -2.64
N GLN A 466 -10.36 -27.71 -3.95
CA GLN A 466 -11.07 -28.84 -4.53
C GLN A 466 -10.07 -29.89 -5.00
N ALA A 467 -10.34 -31.17 -4.74
CA ALA A 467 -9.53 -32.27 -5.24
C ALA A 467 -9.72 -32.42 -6.77
N GLY A 468 -8.95 -31.66 -7.55
CA GLY A 468 -8.96 -31.74 -9.01
C GLY A 468 -7.96 -30.78 -9.64
N SER A 469 -6.92 -31.30 -10.28
CA SER A 469 -6.00 -30.48 -11.05
C SER A 469 -6.67 -30.01 -12.34
N SER A 470 -7.01 -28.72 -12.41
CA SER A 470 -7.06 -28.03 -13.70
C SER A 470 -5.68 -28.18 -14.35
N LYS A 471 -5.62 -28.86 -15.50
CA LYS A 471 -4.36 -29.09 -16.24
C LYS A 471 -3.88 -27.84 -16.99
N ASP A 472 -4.67 -26.75 -17.02
CA ASP A 472 -4.47 -25.63 -17.92
C ASP A 472 -4.10 -24.29 -17.24
N ASP A 473 -3.88 -24.27 -15.92
CA ASP A 473 -3.50 -23.03 -15.22
C ASP A 473 -1.98 -22.95 -15.02
N HIS A 474 -1.27 -22.52 -16.07
CA HIS A 474 0.09 -22.01 -15.90
C HIS A 474 0.07 -20.71 -15.10
N GLU A 475 0.79 -20.66 -13.98
CA GLU A 475 1.03 -19.37 -13.31
C GLU A 475 1.70 -18.41 -14.31
N PRO A 476 1.20 -17.16 -14.44
CA PRO A 476 1.80 -16.18 -15.34
C PRO A 476 3.27 -15.91 -14.96
N LYS A 477 4.09 -15.57 -15.98
CA LYS A 477 5.50 -15.15 -15.80
C LYS A 477 5.58 -14.00 -14.79
N LYS A 478 6.66 -13.96 -13.97
CA LYS A 478 6.93 -12.99 -12.87
C LYS A 478 6.15 -11.67 -13.04
N VAL A 479 5.11 -11.47 -12.22
CA VAL A 479 4.31 -10.24 -12.22
C VAL A 479 4.60 -9.47 -10.95
N LEU A 480 5.27 -8.31 -11.08
CA LEU A 480 5.63 -7.49 -9.92
C LEU A 480 4.40 -6.77 -9.35
N ALA A 481 3.62 -6.10 -10.20
CA ALA A 481 2.45 -5.36 -9.74
C ALA A 481 1.31 -6.30 -9.26
N PRO A 482 0.58 -5.94 -8.18
CA PRO A 482 -0.71 -6.55 -7.86
C PRO A 482 -1.64 -6.54 -9.06
N ASN A 483 -2.39 -7.62 -9.28
CA ASN A 483 -3.22 -7.77 -10.48
C ASN A 483 -4.39 -8.73 -10.29
N PHE A 484 -5.28 -8.80 -11.28
CA PHE A 484 -6.49 -9.64 -11.23
C PHE A 484 -6.23 -11.13 -10.90
N ASN A 485 -5.10 -11.70 -11.32
CA ASN A 485 -4.79 -13.11 -11.05
C ASN A 485 -4.57 -13.43 -9.57
N ASP A 486 -4.34 -12.41 -8.75
CA ASP A 486 -4.16 -12.57 -7.30
C ASP A 486 -5.47 -12.93 -6.59
N VAL A 487 -6.63 -12.66 -7.21
CA VAL A 487 -7.96 -12.90 -6.63
C VAL A 487 -8.91 -13.68 -7.55
N SER A 488 -8.59 -13.81 -8.85
CA SER A 488 -9.44 -14.47 -9.85
C SER A 488 -9.84 -15.90 -9.46
N SER A 489 -8.92 -16.64 -8.84
CA SER A 489 -9.17 -18.03 -8.41
C SER A 489 -10.31 -18.12 -7.39
N LEU A 490 -10.47 -17.12 -6.51
CA LEU A 490 -11.58 -17.02 -5.58
C LEU A 490 -12.88 -16.63 -6.31
N ILE A 491 -12.84 -15.61 -7.18
CA ILE A 491 -14.02 -15.12 -7.91
C ILE A 491 -14.68 -16.25 -8.73
N TYR A 492 -13.86 -16.98 -9.48
CA TYR A 492 -14.31 -18.09 -10.32
C TYR A 492 -14.39 -19.44 -9.60
N ASN A 493 -13.97 -19.50 -8.34
CA ASN A 493 -13.91 -20.73 -7.54
C ASN A 493 -13.13 -21.86 -8.24
N ARG A 494 -11.93 -21.55 -8.74
CA ARG A 494 -11.06 -22.49 -9.46
C ARG A 494 -9.76 -22.72 -8.70
N ASP A 495 -9.33 -23.96 -8.61
CA ASP A 495 -8.05 -24.28 -7.98
C ASP A 495 -6.88 -24.07 -8.94
N GLN A 496 -5.79 -23.50 -8.43
CA GLN A 496 -4.53 -23.36 -9.15
C GLN A 496 -3.54 -24.36 -8.58
N ASN A 497 -2.60 -24.85 -9.39
CA ASN A 497 -1.55 -25.78 -8.94
C ASN A 497 -0.47 -25.07 -8.08
N ARG A 498 -0.89 -24.44 -6.99
CA ARG A 498 -0.10 -23.61 -6.08
C ARG A 498 1.02 -24.41 -5.40
N TYR A 499 0.77 -25.68 -5.11
CA TYR A 499 1.76 -26.54 -4.46
C TYR A 499 2.97 -26.83 -5.37
N ALA A 500 2.73 -27.15 -6.64
CA ALA A 500 3.81 -27.34 -7.59
C ALA A 500 4.57 -26.02 -7.84
N ALA A 501 3.84 -24.91 -7.98
CA ALA A 501 4.44 -23.58 -8.14
C ALA A 501 5.33 -23.18 -6.96
N LEU A 502 4.93 -23.51 -5.73
CA LEU A 502 5.77 -23.34 -4.54
C LEU A 502 7.05 -24.17 -4.61
N GLY A 503 6.94 -25.44 -5.03
CA GLY A 503 8.12 -26.30 -5.21
C GLY A 503 9.12 -25.68 -6.18
N GLU A 504 8.66 -25.19 -7.34
CA GLU A 504 9.51 -24.47 -8.30
C GLU A 504 10.15 -23.22 -7.67
N TRP A 505 9.35 -22.42 -6.96
CA TRP A 505 9.83 -21.19 -6.35
C TRP A 505 10.84 -21.42 -5.20
N ILE A 506 10.67 -22.45 -4.39
CA ILE A 506 11.65 -22.83 -3.35
C ILE A 506 13.01 -23.13 -3.98
N LYS A 507 13.03 -23.83 -5.12
CA LYS A 507 14.29 -24.11 -5.84
C LYS A 507 14.92 -22.81 -6.34
N ASP A 508 14.13 -21.93 -6.96
CA ASP A 508 14.62 -20.65 -7.46
C ASP A 508 15.23 -19.80 -6.34
N LEU A 509 14.52 -19.67 -5.20
CA LEU A 509 15.01 -18.93 -4.03
C LEU A 509 16.29 -19.55 -3.46
N GLU A 510 16.38 -20.87 -3.40
CA GLU A 510 17.56 -21.55 -2.84
C GLU A 510 18.77 -21.33 -3.74
N ALA A 511 18.60 -21.50 -5.05
CA ALA A 511 19.65 -21.23 -6.04
C ALA A 511 20.08 -19.75 -6.03
N ASP A 512 19.13 -18.82 -5.90
CA ASP A 512 19.40 -17.39 -5.85
C ASP A 512 20.09 -16.98 -4.54
N SER A 513 19.79 -17.65 -3.42
CA SER A 513 20.39 -17.37 -2.11
C SER A 513 21.91 -17.58 -2.06
N HIS A 514 22.44 -18.50 -2.88
CA HIS A 514 23.88 -18.77 -2.98
C HIS A 514 24.64 -17.76 -3.86
N LYS A 515 23.96 -16.82 -4.51
CA LYS A 515 24.59 -15.76 -5.32
C LYS A 515 25.05 -14.60 -4.43
N ASN A 516 26.08 -13.85 -4.84
CA ASN A 516 26.67 -12.74 -4.06
C ASN A 516 25.66 -11.63 -3.62
N ASN A 517 24.49 -11.54 -4.27
CA ASN A 517 23.42 -10.60 -3.94
C ASN A 517 22.16 -11.26 -3.33
N GLY A 518 22.18 -12.58 -3.08
CA GLY A 518 21.01 -13.40 -2.71
C GLY A 518 20.54 -13.31 -1.24
N HIS A 519 20.91 -12.26 -0.53
CA HIS A 519 20.66 -12.18 0.92
C HIS A 519 19.16 -12.11 1.25
N ASN A 520 18.36 -11.51 0.37
CA ASN A 520 16.91 -11.41 0.58
C ASN A 520 16.22 -12.75 0.32
N GLU A 521 16.63 -13.48 -0.70
CA GLU A 521 16.06 -14.78 -1.07
C GLU A 521 16.29 -15.84 0.02
N GLY A 522 17.48 -15.85 0.63
CA GLY A 522 17.75 -16.69 1.81
C GLY A 522 16.89 -16.31 3.03
N ALA A 523 16.66 -15.00 3.24
CA ALA A 523 15.79 -14.52 4.31
C ALA A 523 14.32 -14.90 4.07
N VAL A 524 13.84 -14.82 2.82
CA VAL A 524 12.48 -15.24 2.43
C VAL A 524 12.30 -16.74 2.64
N LEU A 525 13.26 -17.58 2.24
CA LEU A 525 13.22 -19.02 2.54
C LEU A 525 13.11 -19.28 4.04
N THR A 526 13.97 -18.63 4.82
CA THR A 526 13.95 -18.76 6.29
C THR A 526 12.59 -18.35 6.85
N PHE A 527 12.01 -17.26 6.36
CA PHE A 527 10.69 -16.79 6.77
C PHE A 527 9.57 -17.80 6.42
N ILE A 528 9.57 -18.37 5.21
CA ILE A 528 8.59 -19.39 4.80
C ILE A 528 8.57 -20.54 5.81
N PHE A 529 9.74 -21.13 6.09
CA PHE A 529 9.83 -22.29 6.97
C PHE A 529 9.60 -21.95 8.45
N SER A 530 9.96 -20.73 8.89
CA SER A 530 9.64 -20.24 10.24
C SER A 530 8.12 -20.07 10.43
N LEU A 531 7.43 -19.44 9.48
CA LEU A 531 5.97 -19.27 9.55
C LEU A 531 5.26 -20.63 9.50
N LEU A 532 5.70 -21.53 8.62
CA LEU A 532 5.16 -22.89 8.55
C LEU A 532 5.37 -23.65 9.87
N SER A 533 6.54 -23.53 10.49
CA SER A 533 6.80 -24.14 11.80
C SER A 533 5.87 -23.61 12.89
N LYS A 534 5.60 -22.29 12.86
CA LYS A 534 4.68 -21.62 13.80
C LYS A 534 3.23 -22.08 13.62
N ILE A 535 2.73 -22.10 12.39
CA ILE A 535 1.37 -22.56 12.06
C ILE A 535 1.18 -24.03 12.44
N LEU A 536 2.17 -24.88 12.12
CA LEU A 536 2.07 -26.32 12.26
C LEU A 536 2.47 -26.83 13.66
N GLU A 537 2.85 -25.92 14.58
CA GLU A 537 3.33 -26.22 15.93
C GLU A 537 4.35 -27.37 15.98
N GLN A 538 5.25 -27.39 14.99
CA GLN A 538 6.31 -28.39 14.85
C GLN A 538 7.47 -27.82 14.04
N GLN A 539 8.67 -28.36 14.22
CA GLN A 539 9.85 -27.90 13.47
C GLN A 539 9.76 -28.33 12.01
N VAL A 540 9.72 -27.35 11.11
CA VAL A 540 9.72 -27.51 9.65
C VAL A 540 10.91 -26.75 9.07
N GLU A 541 11.84 -27.46 8.45
CA GLU A 541 13.04 -26.84 7.86
C GLU A 541 13.32 -27.37 6.47
N LEU A 542 13.90 -26.52 5.62
CA LEU A 542 14.50 -26.93 4.36
C LEU A 542 15.85 -27.61 4.64
N LEU A 543 15.98 -28.88 4.29
CA LEU A 543 17.25 -29.60 4.43
C LEU A 543 18.14 -29.41 3.23
N GLN A 544 17.60 -29.69 2.05
CA GLN A 544 18.36 -29.74 0.82
C GLN A 544 17.45 -29.61 -0.39
N VAL A 545 17.95 -28.95 -1.42
CA VAL A 545 17.35 -28.91 -2.74
C VAL A 545 18.29 -29.62 -3.73
N GLU A 546 17.78 -30.67 -4.37
CA GLU A 546 18.48 -31.42 -5.41
C GLU A 546 17.98 -30.99 -6.79
N HIS A 547 18.62 -29.97 -7.33
CA HIS A 547 18.24 -29.35 -8.61
C HIS A 547 18.27 -30.32 -9.81
N GLN A 548 19.14 -31.33 -9.80
CA GLN A 548 19.25 -32.31 -10.89
C GLN A 548 18.10 -33.32 -10.91
N GLU A 549 17.65 -33.78 -9.74
CA GLU A 549 16.59 -34.78 -9.60
C GLU A 549 15.21 -34.15 -9.41
N ASN A 550 15.14 -32.81 -9.34
CA ASN A 550 13.94 -32.05 -9.05
C ASN A 550 13.30 -32.46 -7.70
N LEU A 551 14.14 -32.67 -6.68
CA LEU A 551 13.72 -33.11 -5.34
C LEU A 551 14.02 -32.04 -4.29
N ILE A 552 13.05 -31.81 -3.41
CA ILE A 552 13.19 -30.94 -2.23
C ILE A 552 13.03 -31.82 -0.99
N TRP A 553 13.99 -31.74 -0.08
CA TRP A 553 13.99 -32.47 1.18
C TRP A 553 13.69 -31.54 2.35
N LEU A 554 12.75 -31.95 3.20
CA LEU A 554 12.37 -31.24 4.40
C LEU A 554 12.73 -32.04 5.65
N GLN A 555 13.00 -31.32 6.75
CA GLN A 555 13.06 -31.86 8.10
C GLN A 555 11.72 -31.58 8.77
N LEU A 556 10.99 -32.63 9.15
CA LEU A 556 9.75 -32.54 9.93
C LEU A 556 9.93 -33.33 11.22
N GLU A 557 9.93 -32.67 12.38
CA GLU A 557 10.10 -33.31 13.69
C GLU A 557 11.29 -34.31 13.75
N GLY A 558 12.43 -33.93 13.16
CA GLY A 558 13.62 -34.80 13.13
C GLY A 558 13.55 -35.95 12.10
N ARG A 559 12.48 -36.06 11.29
CA ARG A 559 12.40 -36.97 10.13
C ARG A 559 12.64 -36.27 8.80
N LYS A 560 13.40 -36.90 7.91
CA LYS A 560 13.61 -36.43 6.54
C LYS A 560 12.44 -36.86 5.66
N VAL A 561 11.77 -35.92 5.01
CA VAL A 561 10.59 -36.18 4.18
C VAL A 561 10.73 -35.45 2.84
N PRO A 562 10.57 -36.12 1.68
CA PRO A 562 10.50 -35.46 0.39
C PRO A 562 9.26 -34.57 0.28
N PHE A 563 9.40 -33.38 -0.29
CA PHE A 563 8.32 -32.41 -0.50
C PHE A 563 7.12 -33.03 -1.23
N HIS A 564 7.32 -33.86 -2.25
CA HIS A 564 6.21 -34.49 -2.97
C HIS A 564 5.47 -35.59 -2.18
N LEU A 565 5.98 -36.01 -1.01
CA LEU A 565 5.36 -37.01 -0.12
C LEU A 565 4.64 -36.40 1.09
N LEU A 566 4.55 -35.08 1.20
CA LEU A 566 3.77 -34.44 2.26
C LEU A 566 2.30 -34.89 2.19
N SER A 567 1.63 -34.97 3.35
CA SER A 567 0.20 -35.29 3.41
C SER A 567 -0.65 -34.12 2.89
N GLN A 568 -1.91 -34.38 2.54
CA GLN A 568 -2.79 -33.37 1.95
C GLN A 568 -2.92 -32.10 2.82
N GLY A 569 -2.99 -32.24 4.15
CA GLY A 569 -3.06 -31.11 5.07
C GLY A 569 -1.82 -30.23 5.03
N PHE A 570 -0.62 -30.83 5.01
CA PHE A 570 0.63 -30.08 4.84
C PHE A 570 0.67 -29.38 3.48
N ARG A 571 0.33 -30.09 2.40
CA ARG A 571 0.33 -29.50 1.05
C ARG A 571 -0.57 -28.29 0.95
N ASN A 572 -1.75 -28.34 1.56
CA ASN A 572 -2.67 -27.21 1.60
C ASN A 572 -1.99 -25.99 2.24
N VAL A 573 -1.54 -26.11 3.50
CA VAL A 573 -0.89 -25.02 4.24
C VAL A 573 0.28 -24.45 3.47
N PHE A 574 1.17 -25.31 3.00
CA PHE A 574 2.33 -24.89 2.24
C PHE A 574 1.92 -24.09 1.01
N ALA A 575 0.97 -24.61 0.22
CA ALA A 575 0.57 -24.02 -1.05
C ALA A 575 0.06 -22.57 -0.91
N TRP A 576 -0.89 -22.30 -0.02
CA TRP A 576 -1.43 -20.94 0.11
C TRP A 576 -0.50 -20.02 0.90
N VAL A 577 0.20 -20.50 1.94
CA VAL A 577 1.22 -19.70 2.67
C VAL A 577 2.34 -19.29 1.72
N GLY A 578 2.84 -20.23 0.92
CA GLY A 578 3.88 -19.97 -0.07
C GLY A 578 3.44 -18.95 -1.11
N ARG A 579 2.21 -19.07 -1.63
CA ARG A 579 1.64 -18.08 -2.57
C ARG A 579 1.46 -16.71 -1.92
N LEU A 580 0.98 -16.64 -0.67
CA LEU A 580 0.84 -15.39 0.09
C LEU A 580 2.19 -14.68 0.23
N ILE A 581 3.20 -15.39 0.74
CA ILE A 581 4.56 -14.83 0.92
C ILE A 581 5.14 -14.40 -0.43
N ARG A 582 5.02 -15.24 -1.46
CA ARG A 582 5.53 -14.92 -2.80
C ARG A 582 4.95 -13.62 -3.34
N ARG A 583 3.62 -13.47 -3.25
CA ARG A 583 2.94 -12.29 -3.77
C ARG A 583 3.22 -11.03 -2.97
N LEU A 584 3.34 -11.13 -1.65
CA LEU A 584 3.82 -10.02 -0.82
C LEU A 584 5.25 -9.63 -1.20
N TYR A 585 6.16 -10.59 -1.34
CA TYR A 585 7.56 -10.34 -1.69
C TYR A 585 7.72 -9.72 -3.08
N GLU A 586 7.03 -10.25 -4.09
CA GLU A 586 7.07 -9.74 -5.47
C GLU A 586 6.41 -8.35 -5.59
N SER A 587 5.27 -8.12 -4.91
CA SER A 587 4.58 -6.82 -4.93
C SER A 587 5.30 -5.73 -4.14
N ALA A 588 6.13 -6.12 -3.17
CA ALA A 588 7.03 -5.23 -2.45
C ALA A 588 8.34 -4.94 -3.21
N ASP A 589 8.43 -5.23 -4.52
CA ASP A 589 9.66 -5.13 -5.33
C ASP A 589 10.87 -5.82 -4.67
N TYR A 590 10.63 -7.01 -4.11
CA TYR A 590 11.63 -7.84 -3.44
C TYR A 590 12.26 -7.19 -2.20
N ASP A 591 11.51 -6.33 -1.50
CA ASP A 591 11.90 -5.81 -0.18
C ASP A 591 12.05 -6.95 0.84
N ALA A 592 13.10 -6.88 1.66
CA ALA A 592 13.36 -7.85 2.72
C ALA A 592 12.34 -7.76 3.86
N GLU A 593 11.67 -6.60 4.01
CA GLU A 593 10.61 -6.37 4.99
C GLU A 593 9.21 -6.47 4.35
N PHE A 594 9.02 -7.37 3.37
CA PHE A 594 7.76 -7.54 2.63
C PHE A 594 6.53 -7.81 3.52
N TYR A 595 6.73 -8.37 4.72
CA TYR A 595 5.68 -8.66 5.70
C TYR A 595 5.05 -7.39 6.33
N GLU A 596 5.70 -6.23 6.20
CA GLU A 596 5.21 -4.91 6.63
C GLU A 596 4.41 -4.17 5.53
N TYR A 597 4.08 -4.83 4.42
CA TYR A 597 3.31 -4.22 3.34
C TYR A 597 1.81 -4.51 3.51
N PRO A 598 0.93 -3.52 3.27
CA PRO A 598 -0.51 -3.71 3.42
C PRO A 598 -1.07 -4.64 2.34
N ALA A 599 -1.95 -5.55 2.74
CA ALA A 599 -2.65 -6.46 1.84
C ALA A 599 -4.02 -6.84 2.40
N ILE A 600 -4.99 -7.08 1.52
CA ILE A 600 -6.24 -7.77 1.87
C ILE A 600 -6.10 -9.23 1.46
N VAL A 601 -6.35 -10.13 2.40
CA VAL A 601 -6.24 -11.57 2.19
C VAL A 601 -7.58 -12.23 2.49
N LEU A 602 -8.21 -12.77 1.44
CA LEU A 602 -9.47 -13.49 1.49
C LEU A 602 -9.18 -14.99 1.43
N ILE A 603 -9.57 -15.75 2.46
CA ILE A 603 -9.32 -17.19 2.54
C ILE A 603 -10.63 -17.93 2.76
N ASP A 604 -11.04 -18.72 1.77
CA ASP A 604 -12.21 -19.57 1.88
C ASP A 604 -11.83 -20.93 2.47
N GLU A 605 -12.57 -21.34 3.50
CA GLU A 605 -12.31 -22.50 4.35
C GLU A 605 -10.85 -22.67 4.77
N ILE A 606 -10.39 -21.75 5.61
CA ILE A 606 -9.02 -21.80 6.14
C ILE A 606 -8.72 -23.12 6.88
N ASP A 607 -9.74 -23.83 7.38
CA ASP A 607 -9.64 -25.10 8.09
C ASP A 607 -9.60 -26.35 7.20
N THR A 608 -9.79 -26.24 5.87
CA THR A 608 -9.85 -27.42 5.01
C THR A 608 -8.59 -28.28 5.15
N TYR A 609 -8.75 -29.56 5.47
CA TYR A 609 -7.65 -30.53 5.67
C TYR A 609 -6.63 -30.17 6.78
N LEU A 610 -6.91 -29.17 7.64
CA LEU A 610 -6.06 -28.85 8.77
C LEU A 610 -6.31 -29.77 9.95
N HIS A 611 -5.23 -30.18 10.61
CA HIS A 611 -5.34 -30.84 11.90
C HIS A 611 -5.92 -29.86 12.95
N PRO A 612 -6.83 -30.30 13.85
CA PRO A 612 -7.45 -29.43 14.86
C PRO A 612 -6.46 -28.62 15.71
N LYS A 613 -5.28 -29.19 15.98
CA LYS A 613 -4.17 -28.49 16.68
C LYS A 613 -3.73 -27.21 15.94
N TRP A 614 -3.58 -27.27 14.61
CA TRP A 614 -3.11 -26.15 13.79
C TRP A 614 -4.20 -25.11 13.55
N GLN A 615 -5.46 -25.53 13.48
CA GLN A 615 -6.62 -24.64 13.37
C GLN A 615 -6.62 -23.57 14.47
N ARG A 616 -6.16 -23.92 15.68
CA ARG A 616 -6.10 -23.01 16.83
C ARG A 616 -5.03 -21.93 16.73
N LYS A 617 -4.01 -22.09 15.88
CA LYS A 617 -2.85 -21.18 15.81
C LYS A 617 -2.70 -20.44 14.50
N ILE A 618 -3.36 -20.92 13.45
CA ILE A 618 -3.15 -20.41 12.10
C ILE A 618 -3.42 -18.90 12.00
N LEU A 619 -4.52 -18.40 12.57
CA LEU A 619 -4.86 -16.98 12.49
C LEU A 619 -3.93 -16.12 13.35
N ASP A 620 -3.60 -16.56 14.57
CA ASP A 620 -2.66 -15.85 15.44
C ASP A 620 -1.28 -15.74 14.77
N ALA A 621 -0.78 -16.84 14.19
CA ALA A 621 0.49 -16.87 13.49
C ALA A 621 0.49 -15.90 12.29
N LEU A 622 -0.57 -15.88 11.49
CA LEU A 622 -0.70 -14.94 10.37
C LEU A 622 -0.81 -13.48 10.84
N ALA A 623 -1.57 -13.23 11.90
CA ALA A 623 -1.76 -11.91 12.47
C ALA A 623 -0.48 -11.35 13.11
N GLU A 624 0.35 -12.20 13.67
CA GLU A 624 1.63 -11.76 14.23
C GLU A 624 2.65 -11.48 13.13
N GLU A 625 2.77 -12.35 12.13
CA GLU A 625 3.80 -12.25 11.09
C GLU A 625 3.48 -11.22 10.00
N PHE A 626 2.21 -10.87 9.77
CA PHE A 626 1.81 -9.90 8.73
C PHE A 626 1.04 -8.70 9.31
N PRO A 627 1.68 -7.84 10.14
CA PRO A 627 1.03 -6.83 10.99
C PRO A 627 0.11 -5.84 10.25
N ARG A 628 0.33 -5.62 8.95
CA ARG A 628 -0.42 -4.69 8.11
C ARG A 628 -1.37 -5.36 7.11
N ALA A 629 -1.46 -6.69 7.13
CA ALA A 629 -2.44 -7.42 6.36
C ALA A 629 -3.79 -7.50 7.11
N GLN A 630 -4.87 -7.34 6.36
CA GLN A 630 -6.24 -7.60 6.82
C GLN A 630 -6.69 -8.97 6.30
N PHE A 631 -7.16 -9.83 7.21
CA PHE A 631 -7.59 -11.18 6.89
C PHE A 631 -9.11 -11.29 6.99
N ILE A 632 -9.75 -11.78 5.93
CA ILE A 632 -11.17 -12.14 5.93
C ILE A 632 -11.24 -13.60 5.56
N VAL A 633 -11.56 -14.42 6.56
CA VAL A 633 -11.49 -15.87 6.44
C VAL A 633 -12.86 -16.48 6.66
N SER A 634 -13.13 -17.60 6.00
CA SER A 634 -14.27 -18.44 6.33
C SER A 634 -13.81 -19.76 6.93
N THR A 635 -14.63 -20.34 7.81
CA THR A 635 -14.34 -21.62 8.43
C THR A 635 -15.61 -22.36 8.84
N HIS A 636 -15.51 -23.68 8.91
CA HIS A 636 -16.53 -24.54 9.55
C HIS A 636 -16.17 -24.92 10.98
N SER A 637 -14.92 -24.71 11.36
CA SER A 637 -14.38 -25.14 12.64
C SER A 637 -14.44 -23.98 13.65
N PRO A 638 -15.22 -24.12 14.73
CA PRO A 638 -15.17 -23.17 15.84
C PRO A 638 -13.78 -23.04 16.45
N LEU A 639 -12.91 -24.04 16.31
CA LEU A 639 -11.54 -24.02 16.84
C LEU A 639 -10.67 -22.93 16.20
N VAL A 640 -10.94 -22.55 14.95
CA VAL A 640 -10.24 -21.45 14.29
C VAL A 640 -10.63 -20.11 14.93
N ALA A 641 -11.92 -19.95 15.25
CA ALA A 641 -12.45 -18.71 15.82
C ALA A 641 -12.24 -18.61 17.35
N SER A 642 -12.21 -19.72 18.07
CA SER A 642 -12.18 -19.75 19.55
C SER A 642 -10.84 -19.34 20.16
N TYR A 643 -9.76 -19.35 19.37
CA TYR A 643 -8.42 -19.01 19.85
C TYR A 643 -7.97 -17.60 19.47
N LEU A 644 -8.79 -16.88 18.69
CA LEU A 644 -8.54 -15.47 18.41
C LEU A 644 -8.55 -14.70 19.74
N GLU A 645 -7.36 -14.36 20.22
CA GLU A 645 -7.17 -13.61 21.46
C GLU A 645 -7.77 -12.23 21.25
N ALA A 646 -8.85 -11.92 21.97
CA ALA A 646 -9.55 -10.65 21.89
C ALA A 646 -8.71 -9.53 22.51
N HIS A 647 -7.61 -9.17 21.87
CA HIS A 647 -6.91 -7.92 22.10
C HIS A 647 -7.68 -6.80 21.41
N GLY A 648 -8.82 -6.42 22.00
CA GLY A 648 -9.62 -5.29 21.53
C GLY A 648 -9.97 -5.38 20.04
N GLU A 649 -10.11 -4.23 19.41
CA GLU A 649 -10.61 -3.92 18.05
C GLU A 649 -9.99 -4.71 16.85
N THR A 650 -9.15 -5.70 17.10
CA THR A 650 -8.33 -6.42 16.11
C THR A 650 -9.05 -7.57 15.41
N ALA A 651 -10.05 -8.23 16.02
CA ALA A 651 -10.75 -9.37 15.41
C ALA A 651 -12.28 -9.36 15.63
N LYS A 652 -13.04 -9.80 14.63
CA LYS A 652 -14.50 -10.04 14.70
C LYS A 652 -14.86 -11.42 14.17
N VAL A 653 -15.82 -12.07 14.82
CA VAL A 653 -16.36 -13.36 14.40
C VAL A 653 -17.85 -13.22 14.11
N TYR A 654 -18.25 -13.62 12.90
CA TYR A 654 -19.64 -13.64 12.47
C TYR A 654 -20.12 -15.07 12.25
N ILE A 655 -21.25 -15.43 12.84
CA ILE A 655 -21.95 -16.67 12.52
C ILE A 655 -23.01 -16.37 11.45
N LEU A 656 -22.90 -17.07 10.32
CA LEU A 656 -23.88 -17.08 9.25
C LEU A 656 -24.79 -18.30 9.42
N ASP A 657 -26.06 -18.05 9.72
CA ASP A 657 -27.06 -19.11 9.88
C ASP A 657 -27.43 -19.70 8.50
N SER A 658 -27.56 -21.03 8.42
CA SER A 658 -28.02 -21.68 7.19
C SER A 658 -29.54 -21.51 7.03
N PRO A 659 -30.04 -21.10 5.85
CA PRO A 659 -31.48 -21.11 5.58
C PRO A 659 -32.05 -22.54 5.42
N ILE A 660 -31.20 -23.56 5.38
CA ILE A 660 -31.60 -24.95 5.17
C ILE A 660 -32.03 -25.55 6.52
N GLY A 661 -33.31 -25.40 6.88
CA GLY A 661 -33.85 -26.01 8.11
C GLY A 661 -35.25 -25.57 8.56
N GLY A 662 -35.86 -24.56 7.94
CA GLY A 662 -37.21 -24.11 8.26
C GLY A 662 -37.63 -22.99 7.33
N GLN A 663 -38.94 -22.75 7.20
CA GLN A 663 -39.52 -21.67 6.36
C GLN A 663 -39.16 -20.24 6.82
N GLU A 664 -38.11 -20.05 7.63
CA GLU A 664 -37.68 -18.74 8.10
C GLU A 664 -36.63 -18.14 7.16
N ALA A 665 -36.78 -16.85 6.85
CA ALA A 665 -35.79 -16.07 6.11
C ALA A 665 -34.41 -16.15 6.80
N ALA A 666 -33.33 -16.07 6.02
CA ALA A 666 -31.97 -16.01 6.54
C ALA A 666 -31.87 -14.92 7.62
N LYS A 667 -31.51 -15.32 8.84
CA LYS A 667 -31.37 -14.39 9.99
C LYS A 667 -30.17 -13.48 9.77
N ALA A 668 -30.22 -12.29 10.38
CA ALA A 668 -29.08 -11.38 10.39
C ALA A 668 -27.84 -12.09 10.98
N PRO A 669 -26.64 -11.81 10.46
CA PRO A 669 -25.40 -12.41 10.96
C PRO A 669 -25.21 -12.10 12.44
N ARG A 670 -24.80 -13.10 13.23
CA ARG A 670 -24.58 -12.92 14.67
C ARG A 670 -23.10 -12.63 14.91
N GLU A 671 -22.80 -11.45 15.44
CA GLU A 671 -21.45 -11.11 15.90
C GLU A 671 -21.19 -11.73 17.27
N ILE A 672 -20.04 -12.38 17.42
CA ILE A 672 -19.64 -13.00 18.68
C ILE A 672 -18.50 -12.21 19.32
N ASN A 673 -18.79 -11.64 20.50
CA ASN A 673 -17.87 -10.74 21.21
C ASN A 673 -16.94 -11.46 22.19
N PHE A 674 -17.19 -12.75 22.49
CA PHE A 674 -16.43 -13.52 23.47
C PHE A 674 -16.07 -14.89 22.92
N THR A 675 -14.86 -15.03 22.39
CA THR A 675 -14.37 -16.26 21.76
C THR A 675 -13.26 -16.92 22.57
N TYR A 676 -12.31 -16.13 23.07
CA TYR A 676 -11.11 -16.60 23.76
C TYR A 676 -11.38 -17.15 25.16
N GLY A 677 -10.74 -18.27 25.50
CA GLY A 677 -10.76 -18.88 26.84
C GLY A 677 -12.07 -19.60 27.20
N ARG A 678 -13.04 -19.66 26.29
CA ARG A 678 -14.27 -20.42 26.48
C ARG A 678 -14.03 -21.91 26.37
N ASP A 679 -14.87 -22.68 27.07
CA ASP A 679 -14.88 -24.13 26.91
C ASP A 679 -15.29 -24.51 25.48
N ILE A 680 -14.57 -25.46 24.90
CA ILE A 680 -14.77 -25.87 23.51
C ILE A 680 -16.14 -26.55 23.36
N ALA A 681 -16.57 -27.36 24.32
CA ALA A 681 -17.85 -28.06 24.24
C ALA A 681 -19.03 -27.06 24.26
N ASP A 682 -18.92 -25.97 25.03
CA ASP A 682 -19.90 -24.88 25.03
C ASP A 682 -19.94 -24.15 23.69
N ILE A 683 -18.76 -23.85 23.11
CA ILE A 683 -18.67 -23.21 21.79
C ILE A 683 -19.32 -24.08 20.71
N PHE A 684 -19.04 -25.38 20.70
CA PHE A 684 -19.63 -26.29 19.71
C PHE A 684 -21.14 -26.43 19.88
N LEU A 685 -21.64 -26.42 21.12
CA LEU A 685 -23.07 -26.44 21.40
C LEU A 685 -23.73 -25.13 20.96
N GLU A 686 -23.21 -23.99 21.37
CA GLU A 686 -23.81 -22.67 21.13
C GLU A 686 -23.74 -22.26 19.66
N TRP A 687 -22.59 -22.44 19.01
CA TRP A 687 -22.36 -21.94 17.66
C TRP A 687 -22.78 -22.94 16.57
N MET A 688 -22.61 -24.25 16.84
CA MET A 688 -22.85 -25.30 15.85
C MET A 688 -24.06 -26.19 16.16
N GLY A 689 -24.67 -26.04 17.34
CA GLY A 689 -25.76 -26.90 17.78
C GLY A 689 -25.33 -28.34 18.08
N VAL A 690 -24.03 -28.58 18.26
CA VAL A 690 -23.49 -29.92 18.47
C VAL A 690 -23.69 -30.28 19.94
N LYS A 691 -24.62 -31.22 20.19
CA LYS A 691 -24.82 -31.78 21.52
C LYS A 691 -23.53 -32.45 22.00
N GLN A 692 -23.18 -32.21 23.27
CA GLN A 692 -21.95 -32.74 23.87
C GLN A 692 -21.95 -34.28 23.98
N ARG A 693 -23.14 -34.88 23.98
CA ARG A 693 -23.37 -36.33 24.04
C ARG A 693 -24.52 -36.77 23.15
N ASP A 694 -24.55 -38.05 22.87
CA ASP A 694 -25.70 -38.71 22.25
C ASP A 694 -26.97 -38.50 23.11
N GLU A 695 -28.08 -38.33 22.42
CA GLU A 695 -29.36 -37.97 23.04
C GLU A 695 -29.90 -39.08 23.94
N GLU A 696 -29.74 -40.35 23.54
CA GLU A 696 -30.10 -41.51 24.36
C GLU A 696 -29.30 -41.56 25.67
N VAL A 697 -27.99 -41.28 25.62
CA VAL A 697 -27.13 -41.28 26.81
C VAL A 697 -27.49 -40.11 27.73
N THR A 698 -27.79 -38.94 27.15
CA THR A 698 -28.19 -37.76 27.91
C THR A 698 -29.49 -38.02 28.66
N GLN A 699 -30.50 -38.58 27.97
CA GLN A 699 -31.78 -38.94 28.58
C GLN A 699 -31.63 -39.98 29.69
N GLU A 700 -30.76 -40.97 29.51
CA GLU A 700 -30.54 -41.98 30.56
C GLU A 700 -29.86 -41.38 31.80
N ILE A 701 -28.90 -40.47 31.61
CA ILE A 701 -28.26 -39.75 32.73
C ILE A 701 -29.29 -38.91 33.49
N ASP A 702 -30.13 -38.15 32.79
CA ASP A 702 -31.19 -37.33 33.40
C ASP A 702 -32.21 -38.21 34.15
N ALA A 703 -32.58 -39.37 33.58
CA ALA A 703 -33.48 -40.33 34.23
C ALA A 703 -32.88 -40.91 35.51
N ILE A 704 -31.57 -41.17 35.55
CA ILE A 704 -30.89 -41.67 36.75
C ILE A 704 -30.82 -40.58 37.83
N PHE A 705 -30.51 -39.33 37.47
CA PHE A 705 -30.56 -38.23 38.43
C PHE A 705 -31.96 -38.07 39.04
N ALA A 706 -33.01 -38.17 38.22
CA ALA A 706 -34.39 -38.13 38.71
C ALA A 706 -34.68 -39.28 39.70
N LEU A 707 -34.20 -40.50 39.44
CA LEU A 707 -34.32 -41.62 40.39
C LEU A 707 -33.54 -41.38 41.69
N ILE A 708 -32.37 -40.75 41.64
CA ILE A 708 -31.58 -40.42 42.82
C ILE A 708 -32.30 -39.36 43.68
N GLU A 709 -32.94 -38.37 43.06
CA GLU A 709 -33.71 -37.32 43.75
C GLU A 709 -34.95 -37.84 44.49
N GLU A 710 -35.46 -39.03 44.16
CA GLU A 710 -36.59 -39.64 44.87
C GLU A 710 -36.21 -40.20 46.26
N GLU A 711 -34.91 -40.31 46.57
CA GLU A 711 -34.33 -40.67 47.88
C GLU A 711 -35.03 -41.86 48.58
N ASN A 712 -35.40 -42.91 47.82
CA ASN A 712 -36.00 -44.12 48.38
C ASN A 712 -35.27 -45.40 47.96
N ALA A 713 -35.32 -46.44 48.78
CA ALA A 713 -34.53 -47.66 48.59
C ALA A 713 -34.75 -48.35 47.23
N GLU A 714 -35.96 -48.28 46.67
CA GLU A 714 -36.29 -48.91 45.38
C GLU A 714 -35.70 -48.11 44.20
N SER A 715 -35.89 -46.78 44.22
CA SER A 715 -35.34 -45.85 43.23
C SER A 715 -33.81 -45.84 43.21
N LEU A 716 -33.14 -45.88 44.38
CA LEU A 716 -31.68 -45.92 44.47
C LEU A 716 -31.10 -47.26 43.97
N ALA A 717 -31.78 -48.38 44.22
CA ALA A 717 -31.38 -49.68 43.68
C ALA A 717 -31.52 -49.72 42.15
N GLU A 718 -32.59 -49.14 41.60
CA GLU A 718 -32.78 -49.00 40.15
C GLU A 718 -31.73 -48.07 39.54
N ALA A 719 -31.46 -46.91 40.17
CA ALA A 719 -30.42 -45.97 39.75
C ALA A 719 -29.05 -46.66 39.69
N ARG A 720 -28.68 -47.44 40.71
CA ARG A 720 -27.44 -48.23 40.74
C ARG A 720 -27.36 -49.21 39.56
N GLN A 721 -28.43 -49.95 39.30
CA GLN A 721 -28.46 -50.90 38.17
C GLN A 721 -28.29 -50.20 36.83
N ARG A 722 -28.95 -49.04 36.64
CA ARG A 722 -28.85 -48.24 35.41
C ARG A 722 -27.47 -47.61 35.24
N ILE A 723 -26.83 -47.14 36.33
CA ILE A 723 -25.44 -46.67 36.32
C ILE A 723 -24.47 -47.79 35.90
N GLU A 724 -24.65 -49.01 36.41
CA GLU A 724 -23.82 -50.16 36.00
C GLU A 724 -24.05 -50.57 34.53
N ALA A 725 -25.27 -50.39 34.02
CA ALA A 725 -25.62 -50.66 32.63
C ALA A 725 -25.13 -49.58 31.65
N LEU A 726 -24.82 -48.37 32.14
CA LEU A 726 -24.28 -47.28 31.33
C LEU A 726 -22.90 -47.63 30.79
N LYS A 727 -22.77 -47.63 29.46
CA LYS A 727 -21.52 -47.95 28.75
C LYS A 727 -20.55 -46.77 28.71
N LEU A 728 -20.36 -46.08 29.83
CA LEU A 728 -19.40 -44.98 29.95
C LEU A 728 -18.16 -45.42 30.73
N PRO A 729 -16.96 -44.88 30.40
CA PRO A 729 -15.75 -45.15 31.17
C PRO A 729 -15.90 -44.71 32.62
N ALA A 730 -15.34 -45.47 33.58
CA ALA A 730 -15.41 -45.12 35.00
C ALA A 730 -14.75 -43.77 35.37
N ARG A 731 -13.90 -43.22 34.51
CA ARG A 731 -13.27 -41.89 34.67
C ARG A 731 -14.06 -40.75 34.01
N ASP A 732 -15.20 -41.05 33.40
CA ASP A 732 -16.09 -40.04 32.85
C ASP A 732 -16.64 -39.14 33.98
N ALA A 733 -16.72 -37.84 33.71
CA ALA A 733 -17.10 -36.85 34.71
C ALA A 733 -18.53 -37.05 35.24
N ASP A 734 -19.47 -37.46 34.40
CA ASP A 734 -20.85 -37.65 34.83
C ASP A 734 -21.06 -39.03 35.46
N MET A 735 -20.28 -40.04 35.08
CA MET A 735 -20.19 -41.27 35.89
C MET A 735 -19.72 -40.96 37.32
N PHE A 736 -18.75 -40.06 37.49
CA PHE A 736 -18.33 -39.64 38.82
C PHE A 736 -19.45 -38.90 39.57
N LYS A 737 -20.13 -37.94 38.92
CA LYS A 737 -21.26 -37.21 39.53
C LYS A 737 -22.41 -38.14 39.93
N LEU A 738 -22.81 -39.07 39.07
CA LEU A 738 -23.87 -40.04 39.33
C LEU A 738 -23.53 -40.94 40.51
N ASN A 739 -22.32 -41.52 40.53
CA ASN A 739 -21.88 -42.36 41.65
C ASN A 739 -21.74 -41.58 42.96
N PHE A 740 -21.28 -40.34 42.90
CA PHE A 740 -21.18 -39.48 44.09
C PHE A 740 -22.56 -39.10 44.62
N ALA A 741 -23.48 -38.68 43.75
CA ALA A 741 -24.85 -38.35 44.10
C ALA A 741 -25.61 -39.56 44.67
N LEU A 742 -25.49 -40.73 44.04
CA LEU A 742 -26.06 -41.98 44.54
C LEU A 742 -25.52 -42.32 45.94
N LYS A 743 -24.21 -42.22 46.14
CA LYS A 743 -23.60 -42.51 47.44
C LYS A 743 -24.08 -41.54 48.54
N LEU A 744 -24.22 -40.26 48.20
CA LEU A 744 -24.74 -39.26 49.14
C LEU A 744 -26.18 -39.58 49.55
N ALA A 745 -27.04 -39.90 48.57
CA ALA A 745 -28.42 -40.28 48.83
C ALA A 745 -28.54 -41.61 49.60
N GLU A 746 -27.67 -42.59 49.33
CA GLU A 746 -27.59 -43.84 50.12
C GLU A 746 -27.19 -43.55 51.58
N GLU A 747 -26.20 -42.67 51.83
CA GLU A 747 -25.78 -42.27 53.18
C GLU A 747 -26.87 -41.47 53.93
N GLU A 748 -27.65 -40.65 53.23
CA GLU A 748 -28.76 -39.90 53.82
C GLU A 748 -29.95 -40.80 54.16
N LEU A 749 -30.20 -41.85 53.37
CA LEU A 749 -31.24 -42.85 53.66
C LEU A 749 -30.88 -43.75 54.87
N GLU A 750 -29.60 -44.00 55.09
CA GLU A 750 -29.11 -44.81 56.21
C GLU A 750 -29.09 -44.07 57.56
N ASN A 751 -29.11 -42.73 57.54
CA ASN A 751 -29.15 -41.86 58.73
C ASN A 751 -30.58 -41.50 59.13
#